data_AF-A0A8B9RT94-F1
#
_entry.id   AF-A0A8B9RT94-F1
#
_cell.length_a   1.000
_cell.length_b   1.000
_cell.length_c   1.000
_cell.angle_alpha   90.00
_cell.angle_beta   90.00
_cell.angle_gamma   90.00
#
_symmetry.space_group_name_H-M   'P 1'
#
loop_
_entity.id
_entity.type
_entity.pdbx_description
1 polymer ?
#
loop_
_entity_poly.entity_id
_entity_poly.type
_entity_poly.pdbx_seq_one_letter_code
_entity_poly.pdbx_strand_id
1 'polypeptide(L)'
;LWRTLLLSRLLVTYGMTSSNAYYYTKVMSELFLQTSSDGRVSFQSIGSMADFWVYAQGPLLDNLYWTKWYNNESLAAHNTQSYIYYENLLLGVPRMRQLKVKNNSCVVHDDFREEISGCYDVYSEDKEERVSFGLINGTAWRYHSEEELGGSSHWGRLTSYSGGGYYIDLKLTRKESAEALQVLKEKLWLDRGTRVVFIDFSVYNANINLFCVLRLVVEFPATGGAIPSWQIRTVKLIRYVSTWDFFIVACEIVFCVFIFYYVVEEILELRIHKLQYFTSIWNILDVVVILLSIIAIGFHIFRTIEVNRLLGELLKHPDTYADFEFLAFWQTQYNNMNAVNLFFAWIKIFKYISFNKTMTQLSSTLARCAKDILGFAIMFFIVFFAYAQLGYLLFGTQVENFSTFIKCIFTQFRIILGDFDYNSIDNANRVLGPIYFVTYVFFVFFVLLNMFLAIINDTYSEVKEELSSQKDELQLSDILKQSYNRTLMRLRLKKERISDVQKALQNGTKELDFEDFKNSLKELGHADHEITAAFSRFDKDGNYILDEEEQQQMKHDLEAKRVALNTEIENLGKPYGDNNLDENPTYMETRNNHANKASWVSKEEFQVLLQRVLQLEQSINNIDSKIDAVVSKLDLLERNRLKRKDMLGKPLGNVNKEEEPSQEKLLPHSLDQLGKEAEGWGLEHVQANNLSGNSSQNRVYPILPRSSVLGSQVPKNMQPQCDVRF
;
A
#
# COMPACT_ATOMS: atom_id res chain seq x y z
N LEU A 1 -5.76 8.53 16.63
CA LEU A 1 -6.78 8.95 15.65
C LEU A 1 -6.36 8.57 14.23
N TRP A 2 -5.32 9.18 13.64
CA TRP A 2 -4.89 8.85 12.27
C TRP A 2 -4.62 7.37 11.99
N ARG A 3 -3.88 6.68 12.88
CA ARG A 3 -3.62 5.22 12.76
C ARG A 3 -4.92 4.40 12.73
N THR A 4 -5.92 4.83 13.50
CA THR A 4 -7.24 4.17 13.58
C THR A 4 -8.05 4.40 12.31
N LEU A 5 -8.00 5.59 11.71
CA LEU A 5 -8.59 5.88 10.40
C LEU A 5 -7.93 5.02 9.30
N LEU A 6 -6.61 4.91 9.30
CA LEU A 6 -5.91 4.07 8.33
C LEU A 6 -6.32 2.59 8.46
N LEU A 7 -6.38 2.08 9.69
CA LEU A 7 -6.84 0.71 9.97
C LEU A 7 -8.28 0.47 9.54
N SER A 8 -9.22 1.37 9.85
CA SER A 8 -10.61 1.23 9.43
C SER A 8 -10.72 1.25 7.90
N ARG A 9 -9.94 2.11 7.24
CA ARG A 9 -9.93 2.17 5.78
C ARG A 9 -9.36 0.91 5.14
N LEU A 10 -8.27 0.37 5.68
CA LEU A 10 -7.67 -0.89 5.23
C LEU A 10 -8.67 -2.05 5.34
N LEU A 11 -9.39 -2.14 6.45
CA LEU A 11 -10.43 -3.15 6.67
C LEU A 11 -11.57 -3.04 5.67
N VAL A 12 -12.04 -1.82 5.39
CA VAL A 12 -13.09 -1.59 4.37
C VAL A 12 -12.58 -1.98 2.99
N THR A 13 -11.36 -1.58 2.59
CA THR A 13 -10.82 -1.93 1.27
C THR A 13 -10.61 -3.44 1.11
N TYR A 14 -10.03 -4.10 2.11
CA TYR A 14 -9.80 -5.55 2.09
C TYR A 14 -11.12 -6.33 2.10
N GLY A 15 -12.12 -5.87 2.86
CA GLY A 15 -13.45 -6.44 2.86
C GLY A 15 -14.21 -6.29 1.53
N MET A 16 -13.84 -5.30 0.71
CA MET A 16 -14.42 -5.10 -0.62
C MET A 16 -13.75 -5.93 -1.72
N THR A 17 -12.47 -6.26 -1.58
CA THR A 17 -11.70 -6.99 -2.59
C THR A 17 -11.40 -8.42 -2.14
N SER A 18 -12.16 -9.39 -2.67
CA SER A 18 -11.87 -10.81 -2.45
C SER A 18 -10.77 -11.30 -3.41
N SER A 19 -9.84 -12.12 -2.92
CA SER A 19 -8.82 -12.79 -3.75
C SER A 19 -9.43 -13.68 -4.84
N ASN A 20 -10.64 -14.21 -4.61
CA ASN A 20 -11.37 -15.03 -5.58
C ASN A 20 -11.81 -14.24 -6.82
N ALA A 21 -11.92 -12.92 -6.73
CA ALA A 21 -12.33 -12.08 -7.86
C ALA A 21 -11.36 -12.18 -9.05
N TYR A 22 -10.06 -12.35 -8.78
CA TYR A 22 -9.04 -12.54 -9.82
C TYR A 22 -9.28 -13.83 -10.62
N TYR A 23 -9.42 -14.97 -9.92
CA TYR A 23 -9.63 -16.26 -10.58
C TYR A 23 -10.96 -16.29 -11.35
N TYR A 24 -12.00 -15.67 -10.80
CA TYR A 24 -13.28 -15.56 -11.49
C TYR A 24 -13.16 -14.76 -12.80
N THR A 25 -12.47 -13.62 -12.76
CA THR A 25 -12.18 -12.81 -13.96
C THR A 25 -11.36 -13.60 -14.97
N LYS A 26 -10.33 -14.33 -14.51
CA LYS A 26 -9.43 -15.13 -15.35
C LYS A 26 -10.16 -16.26 -16.08
N VAL A 27 -11.00 -17.01 -15.38
CA VAL A 27 -11.76 -18.12 -15.99
C VAL A 27 -12.75 -17.58 -17.03
N MET A 28 -13.43 -16.47 -16.72
CA MET A 28 -14.33 -15.82 -17.68
C MET A 28 -13.58 -15.24 -18.88
N SER A 29 -12.37 -14.70 -18.69
CA SER A 29 -11.55 -14.19 -19.78
C SER A 29 -11.04 -15.30 -20.69
N GLU A 30 -10.56 -16.41 -20.13
CA GLU A 30 -10.13 -17.58 -20.92
C GLU A 30 -11.29 -18.16 -21.73
N LEU A 31 -12.47 -18.32 -21.11
CA LEU A 31 -13.67 -18.86 -21.78
C LEU A 31 -14.06 -18.02 -23.00
N PHE A 32 -14.24 -16.70 -22.86
CA PHE A 32 -14.76 -15.88 -23.94
C PHE A 32 -13.68 -15.38 -24.92
N LEU A 33 -12.42 -15.27 -24.50
CA LEU A 33 -11.38 -14.66 -25.33
C LEU A 33 -10.51 -15.68 -26.07
N GLN A 34 -10.18 -16.81 -25.43
CA GLN A 34 -9.21 -17.78 -25.96
C GLN A 34 -9.87 -19.00 -26.62
N THR A 35 -11.08 -19.38 -26.18
CA THR A 35 -11.82 -20.50 -26.77
C THR A 35 -12.08 -20.25 -28.25
N SER A 36 -11.78 -21.25 -29.08
CA SER A 36 -11.97 -21.20 -30.53
C SER A 36 -12.90 -22.32 -31.00
N SER A 37 -13.62 -22.07 -32.09
CA SER A 37 -14.42 -23.09 -32.78
C SER A 37 -13.57 -23.68 -33.91
N ASP A 38 -13.52 -25.01 -33.98
CA ASP A 38 -12.72 -25.81 -34.93
C ASP A 38 -11.23 -25.38 -35.05
N GLY A 39 -10.69 -24.76 -34.00
CA GLY A 39 -9.31 -24.28 -33.92
C GLY A 39 -8.96 -23.07 -34.80
N ARG A 40 -9.94 -22.36 -35.40
CA ARG A 40 -9.65 -21.32 -36.42
C ARG A 40 -9.80 -19.87 -35.94
N VAL A 41 -10.79 -19.55 -35.11
CA VAL A 41 -11.06 -18.16 -34.69
C VAL A 41 -11.36 -18.09 -33.20
N SER A 42 -10.54 -17.35 -32.45
CA SER A 42 -10.81 -16.89 -31.08
C SER A 42 -11.20 -15.41 -31.11
N PHE A 43 -11.71 -14.85 -30.01
CA PHE A 43 -12.08 -13.43 -29.97
C PHE A 43 -10.87 -12.52 -30.23
N GLN A 44 -9.71 -12.89 -29.69
CA GLN A 44 -8.48 -12.11 -29.84
C GLN A 44 -7.92 -12.13 -31.26
N SER A 45 -8.24 -13.18 -32.04
CA SER A 45 -7.76 -13.35 -33.41
C SER A 45 -8.73 -12.80 -34.46
N ILE A 46 -9.81 -12.11 -34.06
CA ILE A 46 -10.76 -11.51 -35.00
C ILE A 46 -10.05 -10.42 -35.80
N GLY A 47 -9.81 -10.67 -37.09
CA GLY A 47 -9.20 -9.69 -38.01
C GLY A 47 -10.16 -9.17 -39.08
N SER A 48 -11.31 -9.84 -39.29
CA SER A 48 -12.30 -9.49 -40.30
C SER A 48 -13.75 -9.58 -39.81
N MET A 49 -14.67 -8.97 -40.55
CA MET A 49 -16.12 -9.11 -40.30
C MET A 49 -16.61 -10.57 -40.42
N ALA A 50 -15.96 -11.37 -41.28
CA ALA A 50 -16.30 -12.77 -41.43
C ALA A 50 -15.92 -13.56 -40.16
N ASP A 51 -14.74 -13.30 -39.61
CA ASP A 51 -14.27 -13.91 -38.36
C ASP A 51 -15.19 -13.56 -37.19
N PHE A 52 -15.68 -12.32 -37.13
CA PHE A 52 -16.67 -11.90 -36.15
C PHE A 52 -17.93 -12.76 -36.19
N TRP A 53 -18.49 -13.01 -37.38
CA TRP A 53 -19.70 -13.85 -37.50
C TRP A 53 -19.44 -15.31 -37.14
N VAL A 54 -18.26 -15.85 -37.47
CA VAL A 54 -17.84 -17.21 -37.04
C VAL A 54 -17.77 -17.28 -35.52
N TYR A 55 -17.18 -16.27 -34.88
CA TYR A 55 -17.13 -16.17 -33.41
C TYR A 55 -18.53 -16.05 -32.79
N ALA A 56 -19.38 -15.17 -33.33
CA ALA A 56 -20.70 -14.89 -32.79
C ALA A 56 -21.65 -16.10 -32.92
N GLN A 57 -21.58 -16.87 -34.01
CA GLN A 57 -22.45 -18.02 -34.25
C GLN A 57 -21.95 -19.32 -33.60
N GLY A 58 -20.64 -19.43 -33.32
CA GLY A 58 -20.03 -20.61 -32.68
C GLY A 58 -19.65 -20.35 -31.22
N PRO A 59 -18.37 -20.00 -30.93
CA PRO A 59 -17.84 -19.90 -29.57
C PRO A 59 -18.68 -19.06 -28.62
N LEU A 60 -19.22 -17.92 -29.06
CA LEU A 60 -20.02 -17.06 -28.20
C LEU A 60 -21.29 -17.77 -27.69
N LEU A 61 -22.08 -18.35 -28.60
CA LEU A 61 -23.32 -19.04 -28.22
C LEU A 61 -23.05 -20.31 -27.42
N ASP A 62 -22.02 -21.07 -27.79
CA ASP A 62 -21.66 -22.31 -27.09
C ASP A 62 -21.20 -22.03 -25.65
N ASN A 63 -20.50 -20.91 -25.45
CA ASN A 63 -20.03 -20.50 -24.13
C ASN A 63 -21.12 -19.84 -23.26
N LEU A 64 -22.13 -19.20 -23.87
CA LEU A 64 -23.26 -18.60 -23.16
C LEU A 64 -24.32 -19.63 -22.75
N TYR A 65 -24.59 -20.63 -23.60
CA TYR A 65 -25.72 -21.55 -23.43
C TYR A 65 -25.27 -23.00 -23.24
N TRP A 66 -25.04 -23.37 -21.98
CA TRP A 66 -24.64 -24.72 -21.59
C TRP A 66 -25.89 -25.59 -21.43
N THR A 67 -26.11 -26.50 -22.38
CA THR A 67 -27.32 -27.35 -22.41
C THR A 67 -27.07 -28.76 -21.90
N LYS A 68 -25.81 -29.15 -21.74
CA LYS A 68 -25.40 -30.50 -21.39
C LYS A 68 -24.34 -30.50 -20.31
N TRP A 69 -24.37 -31.54 -19.48
CA TRP A 69 -23.29 -31.89 -18.57
C TRP A 69 -22.08 -32.45 -19.32
N TYR A 70 -20.95 -32.56 -18.63
CA TYR A 70 -19.71 -33.15 -19.16
C TYR A 70 -19.87 -34.62 -19.58
N ASN A 71 -20.88 -35.32 -19.06
CA ASN A 71 -21.27 -36.68 -19.45
C ASN A 71 -22.30 -36.70 -20.60
N ASN A 72 -22.56 -35.56 -21.25
CA ASN A 72 -23.50 -35.38 -22.37
C ASN A 72 -25.00 -35.58 -22.01
N GLU A 73 -25.32 -35.69 -20.73
CA GLU A 73 -26.71 -35.65 -20.24
C GLU A 73 -27.25 -34.23 -20.29
N SER A 74 -28.57 -34.06 -20.49
CA SER A 74 -29.16 -32.72 -20.51
C SER A 74 -29.11 -32.09 -19.12
N LEU A 75 -28.71 -30.81 -19.08
CA LEU A 75 -28.73 -29.98 -17.88
C LEU A 75 -30.21 -29.67 -17.54
N ALA A 76 -30.90 -30.62 -16.92
CA ALA A 76 -32.30 -30.60 -16.43
C ALA A 76 -33.29 -29.62 -17.13
N ALA A 77 -34.28 -30.20 -17.82
CA ALA A 77 -35.32 -29.55 -18.65
C ALA A 77 -36.29 -28.56 -17.97
N HIS A 78 -36.10 -28.19 -16.70
CA HIS A 78 -37.08 -27.41 -15.92
C HIS A 78 -36.75 -25.92 -15.74
N ASN A 79 -35.52 -25.47 -15.99
CA ASN A 79 -35.15 -24.06 -15.87
C ASN A 79 -34.76 -23.48 -17.23
N THR A 80 -35.41 -22.38 -17.62
CA THR A 80 -35.12 -21.61 -18.83
C THR A 80 -33.80 -20.81 -18.75
N GLN A 81 -33.11 -20.89 -17.61
CA GLN A 81 -31.92 -20.09 -17.30
C GLN A 81 -30.63 -20.87 -17.59
N SER A 82 -29.70 -20.23 -18.29
CA SER A 82 -28.39 -20.80 -18.62
C SER A 82 -27.39 -20.63 -17.48
N TYR A 83 -26.63 -21.69 -17.19
CA TYR A 83 -25.54 -21.68 -16.20
C TYR A 83 -24.20 -21.93 -16.90
N ILE A 84 -23.30 -20.93 -16.86
CA ILE A 84 -21.94 -21.04 -17.39
C ILE A 84 -21.07 -21.77 -16.36
N TYR A 85 -20.34 -22.80 -16.80
CA TYR A 85 -19.59 -23.71 -15.92
C TYR A 85 -20.44 -24.31 -14.79
N TYR A 86 -21.75 -24.47 -15.00
CA TYR A 86 -22.73 -25.02 -14.04
C TYR A 86 -22.97 -24.19 -12.76
N GLU A 87 -22.09 -23.26 -12.41
CA GLU A 87 -22.16 -22.46 -11.18
C GLU A 87 -22.59 -21.00 -11.41
N ASN A 88 -22.33 -20.47 -12.60
CA ASN A 88 -22.50 -19.04 -12.88
C ASN A 88 -23.80 -18.80 -13.64
N LEU A 89 -24.75 -18.11 -13.03
CA LEU A 89 -26.04 -17.78 -13.62
C LEU A 89 -25.90 -16.64 -14.62
N LEU A 90 -26.35 -16.84 -15.87
CA LEU A 90 -26.50 -15.74 -16.82
C LEU A 90 -27.71 -14.88 -16.40
N LEU A 91 -27.47 -13.58 -16.17
CA LEU A 91 -28.52 -12.64 -15.78
C LEU A 91 -29.17 -12.01 -17.02
N GLY A 92 -30.48 -12.15 -17.13
CA GLY A 92 -31.24 -11.63 -18.27
C GLY A 92 -30.82 -12.30 -19.57
N VAL A 93 -30.73 -11.49 -20.63
CA VAL A 93 -30.24 -11.91 -21.94
C VAL A 93 -29.07 -11.05 -22.40
N PRO A 94 -28.11 -11.58 -23.18
CA PRO A 94 -27.05 -10.77 -23.78
C PRO A 94 -27.60 -9.77 -24.80
N ARG A 95 -27.01 -8.58 -24.86
CA ARG A 95 -27.33 -7.53 -25.83
C ARG A 95 -26.18 -7.35 -26.82
N MET A 96 -26.51 -7.36 -28.11
CA MET A 96 -25.59 -6.93 -29.16
C MET A 96 -25.99 -5.53 -29.64
N ARG A 97 -25.05 -4.60 -29.66
CA ARG A 97 -25.27 -3.21 -30.07
C ARG A 97 -24.25 -2.80 -31.12
N GLN A 98 -24.66 -1.97 -32.08
CA GLN A 98 -23.84 -1.53 -33.21
C GLN A 98 -23.99 -0.03 -33.44
N LEU A 99 -22.88 0.59 -33.85
CA LEU A 99 -22.87 1.96 -34.37
C LEU A 99 -22.43 1.99 -35.84
N LYS A 100 -23.08 2.87 -36.59
CA LYS A 100 -22.90 3.04 -38.02
C LYS A 100 -22.69 4.52 -38.37
N VAL A 101 -22.00 4.76 -39.47
CA VAL A 101 -21.73 6.09 -40.00
C VAL A 101 -22.56 6.31 -41.27
N LYS A 102 -22.96 7.57 -41.49
CA LYS A 102 -23.74 7.98 -42.66
C LYS A 102 -23.07 7.59 -43.97
N ASN A 103 -23.89 7.22 -44.95
CA ASN A 103 -23.40 7.00 -46.31
C ASN A 103 -22.89 8.32 -46.93
N ASN A 104 -21.78 8.26 -47.66
CA ASN A 104 -21.09 9.41 -48.26
C ASN A 104 -20.73 10.50 -47.24
N SER A 105 -20.24 10.06 -46.06
CA SER A 105 -19.78 10.94 -44.98
C SER A 105 -18.40 11.55 -45.22
N CYS A 106 -17.63 11.02 -46.17
CA CYS A 106 -16.34 11.56 -46.58
C CYS A 106 -16.36 12.11 -48.00
N VAL A 107 -15.48 13.10 -48.23
CA VAL A 107 -15.28 13.72 -49.54
C VAL A 107 -14.24 12.89 -50.29
N VAL A 108 -14.67 12.27 -51.39
CA VAL A 108 -13.77 11.58 -52.33
C VAL A 108 -13.14 12.64 -53.23
N HIS A 109 -11.83 12.54 -53.47
CA HIS A 109 -11.11 13.42 -54.39
C HIS A 109 -11.67 13.29 -55.83
N ASP A 110 -11.74 14.40 -56.57
CA ASP A 110 -12.44 14.45 -57.86
C ASP A 110 -11.91 13.41 -58.87
N ASP A 111 -10.59 13.17 -58.89
CA ASP A 111 -9.95 12.17 -59.76
C ASP A 111 -10.49 10.73 -59.58
N PHE A 112 -10.97 10.37 -58.38
CA PHE A 112 -11.46 9.01 -58.07
C PHE A 112 -12.99 8.92 -57.98
N ARG A 113 -13.69 10.00 -58.28
CA ARG A 113 -15.15 10.09 -58.10
C ARG A 113 -15.92 9.18 -59.04
N GLU A 114 -15.35 8.84 -60.20
CA GLU A 114 -15.95 7.88 -61.15
C GLU A 114 -15.83 6.43 -60.65
N GLU A 115 -14.74 6.09 -59.95
CA GLU A 115 -14.49 4.73 -59.46
C GLU A 115 -15.14 4.46 -58.09
N ILE A 116 -15.18 5.47 -57.21
CA ILE A 116 -15.65 5.32 -55.83
C ILE A 116 -17.04 5.96 -55.69
N SER A 117 -18.07 5.13 -55.71
CA SER A 117 -19.48 5.54 -55.59
C SER A 117 -19.95 5.76 -54.15
N GLY A 118 -19.20 5.28 -53.15
CA GLY A 118 -19.58 5.27 -51.74
C GLY A 118 -18.39 5.48 -50.81
N CYS A 119 -18.52 6.39 -49.84
CA CYS A 119 -17.46 6.70 -48.87
C CYS A 119 -18.00 6.70 -47.43
N TYR A 120 -17.27 6.06 -46.50
CA TYR A 120 -17.60 6.05 -45.08
C TYR A 120 -16.41 6.53 -44.25
N ASP A 121 -16.58 7.63 -43.53
CA ASP A 121 -15.51 8.26 -42.76
C ASP A 121 -15.28 7.59 -41.40
N VAL A 122 -14.28 8.03 -40.67
CA VAL A 122 -14.04 7.69 -39.26
C VAL A 122 -15.26 8.11 -38.41
N TYR A 123 -15.55 7.34 -37.36
CA TYR A 123 -16.65 7.65 -36.47
C TYR A 123 -16.47 9.01 -35.78
N SER A 124 -17.52 9.82 -35.86
CA SER A 124 -17.76 10.99 -35.01
C SER A 124 -19.27 11.09 -34.77
N GLU A 125 -19.67 11.69 -33.65
CA GLU A 125 -21.08 11.79 -33.27
C GLU A 125 -21.93 12.52 -34.33
N ASP A 126 -21.36 13.53 -35.00
CA ASP A 126 -22.03 14.27 -36.08
C ASP A 126 -22.31 13.41 -37.33
N LYS A 127 -21.44 12.42 -37.57
CA LYS A 127 -21.47 11.54 -38.74
C LYS A 127 -22.20 10.22 -38.45
N GLU A 128 -22.73 10.04 -37.24
CA GLU A 128 -23.47 8.85 -36.82
C GLU A 128 -24.78 8.70 -37.63
N GLU A 129 -25.02 7.50 -38.15
CA GLU A 129 -26.24 7.15 -38.86
C GLU A 129 -27.38 6.92 -37.87
N ARG A 130 -28.49 7.66 -38.04
CA ARG A 130 -29.67 7.60 -37.15
C ARG A 130 -30.92 7.09 -37.86
N VAL A 131 -30.84 6.79 -39.15
CA VAL A 131 -31.99 6.34 -39.95
C VAL A 131 -32.13 4.82 -39.86
N SER A 132 -33.36 4.30 -39.76
CA SER A 132 -33.60 2.86 -39.79
C SER A 132 -33.13 2.21 -41.10
N PHE A 133 -32.57 1.00 -41.04
CA PHE A 133 -32.04 0.30 -42.22
C PHE A 133 -32.50 -1.17 -42.27
N GLY A 134 -32.36 -1.83 -43.43
CA GLY A 134 -32.65 -3.27 -43.56
C GLY A 134 -34.12 -3.64 -43.34
N LEU A 135 -34.39 -4.64 -42.50
CA LEU A 135 -35.75 -5.04 -42.14
C LEU A 135 -36.27 -4.04 -41.11
N ILE A 136 -36.93 -2.97 -41.54
CA ILE A 136 -37.48 -1.89 -40.68
C ILE A 136 -38.26 -2.41 -39.45
N ASN A 137 -38.70 -3.66 -39.47
CA ASN A 137 -39.26 -4.39 -38.33
C ASN A 137 -38.19 -4.87 -37.34
N GLY A 138 -38.28 -4.40 -36.10
CA GLY A 138 -37.49 -4.87 -34.95
C GLY A 138 -36.48 -3.84 -34.44
N THR A 139 -36.01 -4.03 -33.20
CA THR A 139 -35.07 -3.10 -32.54
C THR A 139 -33.69 -3.10 -33.20
N ALA A 140 -33.29 -4.21 -33.82
CA ALA A 140 -31.99 -4.37 -34.48
C ALA A 140 -31.76 -3.40 -35.65
N TRP A 141 -32.83 -2.85 -36.21
CA TRP A 141 -32.85 -2.11 -37.47
C TRP A 141 -33.27 -0.65 -37.30
N ARG A 142 -33.77 -0.30 -36.12
CA ARG A 142 -34.18 1.05 -35.73
C ARG A 142 -33.14 1.66 -34.80
N TYR A 143 -32.82 2.92 -35.04
CA TYR A 143 -31.90 3.66 -34.18
C TYR A 143 -32.58 4.02 -32.85
N HIS A 144 -31.84 3.87 -31.76
CA HIS A 144 -32.23 4.28 -30.42
C HIS A 144 -31.19 5.26 -29.86
N SER A 145 -31.67 6.31 -29.19
CA SER A 145 -30.79 7.29 -28.56
C SER A 145 -30.16 6.75 -27.27
N GLU A 146 -29.10 7.40 -26.81
CA GLU A 146 -28.43 7.05 -25.55
C GLU A 146 -29.39 7.10 -24.34
N GLU A 147 -30.26 8.11 -24.29
CA GLU A 147 -31.28 8.28 -23.24
C GLU A 147 -32.33 7.15 -23.26
N GLU A 148 -32.76 6.71 -24.45
CA GLU A 148 -33.73 5.61 -24.58
C GLU A 148 -33.17 4.27 -24.11
N LEU A 149 -31.87 4.04 -24.33
CA LEU A 149 -31.21 2.80 -23.93
C LEU A 149 -30.74 2.82 -22.47
N GLY A 150 -30.67 4.00 -21.84
CA GLY A 150 -29.99 4.19 -20.57
C GLY A 150 -28.48 3.91 -20.64
N GLY A 151 -27.92 3.88 -21.85
CA GLY A 151 -26.52 3.59 -22.10
C GLY A 151 -25.61 4.77 -21.75
N SER A 152 -24.31 4.53 -21.69
CA SER A 152 -23.30 5.59 -21.55
C SER A 152 -22.22 5.46 -22.60
N SER A 153 -21.56 6.58 -22.92
CA SER A 153 -20.42 6.58 -23.85
C SER A 153 -19.32 5.61 -23.43
N HIS A 154 -18.72 4.92 -24.41
CA HIS A 154 -17.64 3.96 -24.20
C HIS A 154 -16.34 4.46 -24.82
N TRP A 155 -15.26 4.47 -24.02
CA TRP A 155 -13.93 4.79 -24.51
C TRP A 155 -13.27 3.55 -25.11
N GLY A 156 -13.23 3.50 -26.44
CA GLY A 156 -12.62 2.45 -27.23
C GLY A 156 -11.11 2.64 -27.46
N ARG A 157 -10.53 1.76 -28.28
CA ARG A 157 -9.10 1.81 -28.64
C ARG A 157 -8.79 2.89 -29.68
N LEU A 158 -9.71 3.09 -30.64
CA LEU A 158 -9.57 4.09 -31.70
C LEU A 158 -10.19 5.44 -31.31
N THR A 159 -11.41 5.44 -30.79
CA THR A 159 -12.17 6.66 -30.44
C THR A 159 -13.19 6.39 -29.34
N SER A 160 -13.85 7.44 -28.87
CA SER A 160 -14.99 7.34 -27.96
C SER A 160 -16.28 7.14 -28.76
N TYR A 161 -17.12 6.21 -28.32
CA TYR A 161 -18.37 5.85 -28.96
C TYR A 161 -19.57 6.25 -28.09
N SER A 162 -20.65 6.71 -28.70
CA SER A 162 -21.90 7.08 -28.00
C SER A 162 -22.60 5.85 -27.39
N GLY A 163 -23.47 6.08 -26.41
CA GLY A 163 -24.26 5.02 -25.77
C GLY A 163 -25.46 4.55 -26.60
N GLY A 164 -25.76 5.23 -27.72
CA GLY A 164 -26.87 4.93 -28.61
C GLY A 164 -26.59 3.80 -29.61
N GLY A 165 -27.45 3.72 -30.63
CA GLY A 165 -27.24 2.87 -31.80
C GLY A 165 -28.36 1.88 -32.07
N TYR A 166 -28.02 0.84 -32.83
CA TYR A 166 -28.91 -0.25 -33.18
C TYR A 166 -28.61 -1.44 -32.28
N TYR A 167 -29.63 -2.03 -31.65
CA TYR A 167 -29.40 -3.12 -30.71
C TYR A 167 -30.40 -4.26 -30.87
N ILE A 168 -29.93 -5.46 -30.53
CA ILE A 168 -30.74 -6.66 -30.44
C ILE A 168 -30.43 -7.38 -29.15
N ASP A 169 -31.49 -7.73 -28.44
CA ASP A 169 -31.41 -8.60 -27.28
C ASP A 169 -31.52 -10.05 -27.76
N LEU A 170 -30.51 -10.85 -27.43
CA LEU A 170 -30.52 -12.30 -27.70
C LEU A 170 -31.64 -12.97 -26.90
N LYS A 171 -31.94 -14.22 -27.23
CA LYS A 171 -33.02 -14.98 -26.60
C LYS A 171 -32.48 -15.84 -25.47
N LEU A 172 -33.38 -16.40 -24.66
CA LEU A 172 -33.00 -17.27 -23.55
C LEU A 172 -32.43 -18.61 -24.02
N THR A 173 -32.83 -19.08 -25.21
CA THR A 173 -32.39 -20.38 -25.74
C THR A 173 -31.32 -20.22 -26.82
N ARG A 174 -30.37 -21.18 -26.86
CA ARG A 174 -29.32 -21.23 -27.89
C ARG A 174 -29.89 -21.23 -29.31
N LYS A 175 -30.96 -22.00 -29.53
CA LYS A 175 -31.55 -22.20 -30.87
C LYS A 175 -32.16 -20.91 -31.40
N GLU A 176 -32.98 -20.23 -30.61
CA GLU A 176 -33.60 -18.97 -31.01
C GLU A 176 -32.56 -17.86 -31.20
N SER A 177 -31.54 -17.80 -30.34
CA SER A 177 -30.42 -16.86 -30.50
C SER A 177 -29.63 -17.13 -31.78
N ALA A 178 -29.37 -18.41 -32.12
CA ALA A 178 -28.70 -18.78 -33.36
C ALA A 178 -29.51 -18.39 -34.61
N GLU A 179 -30.82 -18.61 -34.59
CA GLU A 179 -31.74 -18.19 -35.66
C GLU A 179 -31.75 -16.66 -35.82
N ALA A 180 -31.79 -15.91 -34.71
CA ALA A 180 -31.70 -14.45 -34.74
C ALA A 180 -30.38 -13.95 -35.36
N LEU A 181 -29.24 -14.52 -34.95
CA LEU A 181 -27.93 -14.17 -35.53
C LEU A 181 -27.82 -14.54 -37.00
N GLN A 182 -28.42 -15.67 -37.41
CA GLN A 182 -28.45 -16.07 -38.81
C GLN A 182 -29.21 -15.05 -39.66
N VAL A 183 -30.38 -14.58 -39.20
CA VAL A 183 -31.16 -13.54 -39.90
C VAL A 183 -30.35 -12.24 -40.04
N LEU A 184 -29.65 -11.81 -38.98
CA LEU A 184 -28.82 -10.60 -39.04
C LEU A 184 -27.68 -10.73 -40.05
N LYS A 185 -27.04 -11.91 -40.13
CA LYS A 185 -25.97 -12.19 -41.08
C LYS A 185 -26.50 -12.21 -42.52
N GLU A 186 -27.61 -12.89 -42.77
CA GLU A 186 -28.24 -12.98 -44.09
C GLU A 186 -28.73 -11.62 -44.61
N LYS A 187 -29.13 -10.72 -43.70
CA LYS A 187 -29.62 -9.38 -44.01
C LYS A 187 -28.57 -8.27 -43.92
N LEU A 188 -27.28 -8.63 -43.84
CA LEU A 188 -26.17 -7.68 -43.83
C LEU A 188 -26.30 -6.61 -42.73
N TRP A 189 -26.59 -7.03 -41.50
CA TRP A 189 -26.65 -6.12 -40.36
C TRP A 189 -25.33 -5.36 -40.17
N LEU A 190 -24.21 -6.08 -40.31
CA LEU A 190 -22.87 -5.51 -40.42
C LEU A 190 -22.54 -5.20 -41.88
N ASP A 191 -22.15 -3.95 -42.14
CA ASP A 191 -21.78 -3.43 -43.45
C ASP A 191 -20.52 -2.55 -43.37
N ARG A 192 -20.09 -2.00 -44.52
CA ARG A 192 -18.89 -1.13 -44.63
C ARG A 192 -18.98 0.15 -43.78
N GLY A 193 -20.19 0.62 -43.49
CA GLY A 193 -20.42 1.81 -42.66
C GLY A 193 -20.39 1.52 -41.16
N THR A 194 -20.29 0.26 -40.76
CA THR A 194 -20.20 -0.14 -39.35
C THR A 194 -18.86 0.26 -38.77
N ARG A 195 -18.86 0.77 -37.52
CA ARG A 195 -17.63 1.20 -36.84
C ARG A 195 -17.34 0.45 -35.57
N VAL A 196 -18.36 0.00 -34.85
CA VAL A 196 -18.17 -0.80 -33.65
C VAL A 196 -19.37 -1.70 -33.39
N VAL A 197 -19.09 -2.87 -32.83
CA VAL A 197 -20.09 -3.79 -32.29
C VAL A 197 -19.73 -4.11 -30.85
N PHE A 198 -20.71 -3.98 -29.96
CA PHE A 198 -20.64 -4.33 -28.55
C PHE A 198 -21.45 -5.60 -28.30
N ILE A 199 -20.93 -6.48 -27.46
CA ILE A 199 -21.64 -7.64 -26.92
C ILE A 199 -21.56 -7.53 -25.40
N ASP A 200 -22.68 -7.15 -24.79
CA ASP A 200 -22.79 -6.86 -23.37
C ASP A 200 -23.66 -7.92 -22.69
N PHE A 201 -23.17 -8.50 -21.59
CA PHE A 201 -23.94 -9.41 -20.75
C PHE A 201 -23.37 -9.46 -19.34
N SER A 202 -24.21 -9.92 -18.40
CA SER A 202 -23.87 -10.00 -16.98
C SER A 202 -24.09 -11.41 -16.46
N VAL A 203 -23.17 -11.86 -15.60
CA VAL A 203 -23.17 -13.20 -15.02
C VAL A 203 -23.03 -13.07 -13.51
N TYR A 204 -23.80 -13.85 -12.75
CA TYR A 204 -23.75 -13.87 -11.29
C TYR A 204 -23.33 -15.24 -10.76
N ASN A 205 -22.31 -15.26 -9.92
CA ASN A 205 -21.89 -16.47 -9.21
C ASN A 205 -22.47 -16.45 -7.78
N ALA A 206 -23.35 -17.42 -7.48
CA ALA A 206 -24.01 -17.53 -6.18
C ALA A 206 -23.06 -18.03 -5.06
N ASN A 207 -22.05 -18.84 -5.39
CA ASN A 207 -21.13 -19.43 -4.41
C ASN A 207 -20.26 -18.36 -3.72
N ILE A 208 -19.82 -17.35 -4.48
CA ILE A 208 -18.96 -16.26 -3.97
C ILE A 208 -19.66 -14.90 -3.90
N ASN A 209 -20.94 -14.81 -4.31
CA ASN A 209 -21.72 -13.58 -4.37
C ASN A 209 -20.98 -12.45 -5.12
N LEU A 210 -20.51 -12.76 -6.35
CA LEU A 210 -19.86 -11.80 -7.25
C LEU A 210 -20.59 -11.75 -8.59
N PHE A 211 -20.72 -10.53 -9.11
CA PHE A 211 -21.20 -10.25 -10.44
C PHE A 211 -19.99 -10.10 -11.37
N CYS A 212 -20.08 -10.62 -12.58
CA CYS A 212 -19.14 -10.39 -13.67
C CYS A 212 -19.91 -9.73 -14.82
N VAL A 213 -19.54 -8.50 -15.15
CA VAL A 213 -20.08 -7.78 -16.31
C VAL A 213 -19.05 -7.84 -17.42
N LEU A 214 -19.46 -8.40 -18.56
CA LEU A 214 -18.63 -8.57 -19.74
C LEU A 214 -19.11 -7.64 -20.83
N ARG A 215 -18.17 -6.85 -21.37
CA ARG A 215 -18.33 -6.06 -22.58
C ARG A 215 -17.24 -6.46 -23.57
N LEU A 216 -17.65 -7.14 -24.63
CA LEU A 216 -16.78 -7.48 -25.75
C LEU A 216 -17.00 -6.46 -26.86
N VAL A 217 -15.93 -5.85 -27.36
CA VAL A 217 -16.00 -4.75 -28.33
C VAL A 217 -15.18 -5.13 -29.56
N VAL A 218 -15.77 -5.00 -30.74
CA VAL A 218 -15.07 -5.18 -32.01
C VAL A 218 -15.19 -3.90 -32.82
N GLU A 219 -14.06 -3.21 -32.99
CA GLU A 219 -13.97 -1.96 -33.73
C GLU A 219 -13.60 -2.25 -35.19
N PHE A 220 -14.31 -1.63 -36.12
CA PHE A 220 -14.05 -1.71 -37.55
C PHE A 220 -13.55 -0.33 -38.02
N PRO A 221 -12.22 -0.11 -38.13
CA PRO A 221 -11.70 1.17 -38.57
C PRO A 221 -12.10 1.46 -40.02
N ALA A 222 -12.10 2.74 -40.41
CA ALA A 222 -12.44 3.16 -41.78
C ALA A 222 -11.47 2.59 -42.83
N THR A 223 -10.27 2.17 -42.42
CA THR A 223 -9.29 1.45 -43.26
C THR A 223 -9.69 0.02 -43.59
N GLY A 224 -10.74 -0.52 -42.94
CA GLY A 224 -11.11 -1.93 -42.99
C GLY A 224 -10.39 -2.78 -41.94
N GLY A 225 -10.68 -4.09 -41.92
CA GLY A 225 -10.24 -4.99 -40.86
C GLY A 225 -11.08 -4.88 -39.58
N ALA A 226 -10.69 -5.60 -38.54
CA ALA A 226 -11.35 -5.62 -37.24
C ALA A 226 -10.32 -5.59 -36.10
N ILE A 227 -10.63 -4.86 -35.04
CA ILE A 227 -9.78 -4.72 -33.85
C ILE A 227 -10.62 -5.11 -32.62
N PRO A 228 -10.39 -6.29 -32.04
CA PRO A 228 -11.10 -6.71 -30.85
C PRO A 228 -10.52 -6.06 -29.59
N SER A 229 -11.38 -5.71 -28.64
CA SER A 229 -11.04 -5.30 -27.28
C SER A 229 -12.11 -5.79 -26.30
N TRP A 230 -11.79 -5.84 -25.02
CA TRP A 230 -12.67 -6.43 -24.02
C TRP A 230 -12.55 -5.72 -22.68
N GLN A 231 -13.65 -5.71 -21.93
CA GLN A 231 -13.71 -5.23 -20.57
C GLN A 231 -14.51 -6.24 -19.74
N ILE A 232 -13.83 -6.90 -18.81
CA ILE A 232 -14.43 -7.88 -17.90
C ILE A 232 -14.28 -7.31 -16.49
N ARG A 233 -15.39 -6.95 -15.86
CA ARG A 233 -15.42 -6.33 -14.53
C ARG A 233 -16.11 -7.26 -13.55
N THR A 234 -15.36 -7.78 -12.59
CA THR A 234 -15.93 -8.48 -11.44
C THR A 234 -16.20 -7.51 -10.30
N VAL A 235 -17.43 -7.47 -9.82
CA VAL A 235 -17.91 -6.53 -8.79
C VAL A 235 -18.82 -7.20 -7.77
N LYS A 236 -18.68 -6.83 -6.48
CA LYS A 236 -19.59 -7.24 -5.40
C LYS A 236 -20.70 -6.20 -5.24
N LEU A 237 -21.83 -6.38 -5.93
CA LEU A 237 -22.96 -5.45 -5.87
C LEU A 237 -23.80 -5.63 -4.59
N ILE A 238 -24.10 -6.88 -4.23
CA ILE A 238 -24.84 -7.21 -3.00
C ILE A 238 -23.85 -7.33 -1.84
N ARG A 239 -23.78 -6.30 -1.00
CA ARG A 239 -22.74 -6.22 0.03
C ARG A 239 -23.11 -6.84 1.37
N TYR A 240 -24.37 -6.84 1.79
CA TYR A 240 -24.76 -7.15 3.17
C TYR A 240 -25.42 -8.53 3.26
N VAL A 241 -24.60 -9.59 3.20
CA VAL A 241 -25.10 -10.97 3.24
C VAL A 241 -24.49 -11.74 4.42
N SER A 242 -23.17 -11.74 4.54
CA SER A 242 -22.46 -12.50 5.57
C SER A 242 -22.35 -11.75 6.90
N THR A 243 -22.09 -12.47 7.99
CA THR A 243 -21.74 -11.89 9.30
C THR A 243 -20.51 -10.98 9.21
N TRP A 244 -19.53 -11.35 8.39
CA TRP A 244 -18.36 -10.52 8.09
C TRP A 244 -18.73 -9.20 7.42
N ASP A 245 -19.78 -9.17 6.60
CA ASP A 245 -20.23 -7.94 5.94
C ASP A 245 -20.84 -6.94 6.94
N PHE A 246 -21.52 -7.42 7.99
CA PHE A 246 -22.01 -6.56 9.07
C PHE A 246 -20.87 -5.93 9.89
N PHE A 247 -19.76 -6.65 10.08
CA PHE A 247 -18.55 -6.07 10.69
C PHE A 247 -17.97 -4.95 9.81
N ILE A 248 -17.93 -5.15 8.49
CA ILE A 248 -17.49 -4.12 7.54
C ILE A 248 -18.38 -2.87 7.62
N VAL A 249 -19.71 -3.03 7.77
CA VAL A 249 -20.64 -1.90 7.98
C VAL A 249 -20.27 -1.11 9.23
N ALA A 250 -19.95 -1.77 10.34
CA ALA A 250 -19.51 -1.08 11.55
C ALA A 250 -18.22 -0.26 11.31
N CYS A 251 -17.26 -0.82 10.57
CA CYS A 251 -16.05 -0.10 10.16
C CYS A 251 -16.35 1.09 9.22
N GLU A 252 -17.34 0.97 8.33
CA GLU A 252 -17.78 2.06 7.44
C GLU A 252 -18.40 3.22 8.24
N ILE A 253 -19.24 2.92 9.24
CA ILE A 253 -19.82 3.94 10.13
C ILE A 253 -18.71 4.68 10.89
N VAL A 254 -17.76 3.93 11.46
CA VAL A 254 -16.60 4.52 12.16
C VAL A 254 -15.78 5.39 11.22
N PHE A 255 -15.56 4.96 9.97
CA PHE A 255 -14.87 5.76 8.96
C PHE A 255 -15.62 7.07 8.67
N CYS A 256 -16.94 7.04 8.49
CA CYS A 256 -17.74 8.25 8.29
C CYS A 256 -17.63 9.24 9.47
N VAL A 257 -17.62 8.75 10.71
CA VAL A 257 -17.42 9.58 11.91
C VAL A 257 -16.03 10.25 11.90
N PHE A 258 -14.97 9.52 11.54
CA PHE A 258 -13.63 10.10 11.43
C PHE A 258 -13.52 11.14 10.32
N ILE A 259 -14.12 10.90 9.16
CA ILE A 259 -14.13 11.88 8.07
C ILE A 259 -14.86 13.15 8.52
N PHE A 260 -16.00 13.02 9.21
CA PHE A 260 -16.70 14.18 9.76
C PHE A 260 -15.83 14.97 10.75
N TYR A 261 -15.13 14.28 11.67
CA TYR A 261 -14.18 14.91 12.58
C TYR A 261 -13.09 15.69 11.84
N TYR A 262 -12.43 15.06 10.84
CA TYR A 262 -11.38 15.70 10.06
C TYR A 262 -11.90 16.88 9.22
N VAL A 263 -13.12 16.80 8.67
CA VAL A 263 -13.75 17.95 7.98
C VAL A 263 -13.88 19.15 8.91
N VAL A 264 -14.32 18.94 10.15
CA VAL A 264 -14.44 20.04 11.14
C VAL A 264 -13.07 20.59 11.51
N GLU A 265 -12.09 19.72 11.76
CA GLU A 265 -10.69 20.09 12.06
C GLU A 265 -10.11 20.96 10.93
N GLU A 266 -10.18 20.51 9.68
CA GLU A 266 -9.64 21.26 8.53
C GLU A 266 -10.36 22.60 8.29
N ILE A 267 -11.68 22.65 8.49
CA ILE A 267 -12.42 23.92 8.38
C ILE A 267 -11.96 24.93 9.44
N LEU A 268 -11.66 24.47 10.66
CA LEU A 268 -11.14 25.34 11.72
C LEU A 268 -9.73 25.83 11.39
N GLU A 269 -8.84 24.94 10.95
CA GLU A 269 -7.48 25.31 10.53
C GLU A 269 -7.48 26.29 9.35
N LEU A 270 -8.33 26.06 8.35
CA LEU A 270 -8.51 26.95 7.20
C LEU A 270 -9.01 28.34 7.62
N ARG A 271 -9.93 28.44 8.60
CA ARG A 271 -10.40 29.74 9.10
C ARG A 271 -9.31 30.51 9.84
N ILE A 272 -8.45 29.82 10.58
CA ILE A 272 -7.37 30.43 11.37
C ILE A 272 -6.23 30.88 10.44
N HIS A 273 -5.73 29.99 9.58
CA HIS A 273 -4.51 30.21 8.79
C HIS A 273 -4.77 30.79 7.38
N LYS A 274 -6.02 30.79 6.90
CA LYS A 274 -6.44 31.35 5.60
C LYS A 274 -5.55 30.91 4.43
N LEU A 275 -4.77 31.83 3.85
CA LEU A 275 -3.91 31.58 2.69
C LEU A 275 -2.59 30.90 3.07
N GLN A 276 -2.11 31.07 4.31
CA GLN A 276 -0.88 30.42 4.77
C GLN A 276 -1.05 28.90 4.92
N TYR A 277 -2.29 28.43 5.02
CA TYR A 277 -2.59 27.00 5.07
C TYR A 277 -2.13 26.26 3.79
N PHE A 278 -2.30 26.87 2.62
CA PHE A 278 -1.99 26.24 1.33
C PHE A 278 -0.49 26.20 0.99
N THR A 279 0.38 26.73 1.83
CA THR A 279 1.83 26.63 1.60
C THR A 279 2.40 25.28 2.06
N SER A 280 1.69 24.55 2.93
CA SER A 280 2.10 23.24 3.43
C SER A 280 1.60 22.13 2.53
N ILE A 281 2.51 21.32 1.97
CA ILE A 281 2.19 20.15 1.12
C ILE A 281 1.32 19.15 1.89
N TRP A 282 1.57 18.99 3.20
CA TRP A 282 0.82 18.07 4.05
C TRP A 282 -0.64 18.47 4.20
N ASN A 283 -0.91 19.76 4.27
CA ASN A 283 -2.26 20.31 4.41
C ASN A 283 -3.04 20.13 3.10
N ILE A 284 -2.39 20.33 1.95
CA ILE A 284 -2.98 20.02 0.64
C ILE A 284 -3.34 18.52 0.55
N LEU A 285 -2.46 17.63 1.00
CA LEU A 285 -2.72 16.19 1.02
C LEU A 285 -3.94 15.85 1.90
N ASP A 286 -4.11 16.53 3.04
CA ASP A 286 -5.22 16.32 3.95
C ASP A 286 -6.56 16.74 3.31
N VAL A 287 -6.60 17.89 2.64
CA VAL A 287 -7.77 18.32 1.85
C VAL A 287 -8.11 17.34 0.73
N VAL A 288 -7.10 16.83 0.00
CA VAL A 288 -7.32 15.86 -1.10
C VAL A 288 -7.91 14.55 -0.57
N VAL A 289 -7.36 14.00 0.52
CA VAL A 289 -7.86 12.77 1.16
C VAL A 289 -9.32 12.93 1.61
N ILE A 290 -9.67 14.07 2.21
CA ILE A 290 -11.04 14.36 2.66
C ILE A 290 -11.99 14.50 1.46
N LEU A 291 -11.59 15.24 0.43
CA LEU A 291 -12.41 15.45 -0.77
C LEU A 291 -12.73 14.11 -1.46
N LEU A 292 -11.71 13.27 -1.69
CA LEU A 292 -11.89 11.94 -2.27
C LEU A 292 -12.77 11.04 -1.38
N SER A 293 -12.66 11.16 -0.06
CA SER A 293 -13.48 10.40 0.90
C SER A 293 -14.95 10.80 0.86
N ILE A 294 -15.27 12.10 0.74
CA ILE A 294 -16.65 12.58 0.62
C ILE A 294 -17.29 12.08 -0.68
N ILE A 295 -16.57 12.18 -1.80
CA ILE A 295 -17.02 11.65 -3.10
C ILE A 295 -17.27 10.14 -3.01
N ALA A 296 -16.38 9.40 -2.34
CA ALA A 296 -16.55 7.97 -2.11
C ALA A 296 -17.84 7.63 -1.34
N ILE A 297 -18.14 8.36 -0.27
CA ILE A 297 -19.35 8.16 0.54
C ILE A 297 -20.60 8.45 -0.30
N GLY A 298 -20.63 9.55 -1.04
CA GLY A 298 -21.75 9.90 -1.92
C GLY A 298 -22.02 8.82 -2.98
N PHE A 299 -20.97 8.36 -3.66
CA PHE A 299 -21.08 7.29 -4.64
C PHE A 299 -21.56 5.98 -4.04
N HIS A 300 -21.08 5.62 -2.84
CA HIS A 300 -21.51 4.41 -2.15
C HIS A 300 -23.02 4.37 -1.91
N ILE A 301 -23.61 5.50 -1.49
CA ILE A 301 -25.05 5.65 -1.27
C ILE A 301 -25.80 5.53 -2.60
N PHE A 302 -25.38 6.29 -3.63
CA PHE A 302 -25.97 6.26 -4.97
C PHE A 302 -26.01 4.84 -5.54
N ARG A 303 -24.87 4.15 -5.54
CA ARG A 303 -24.74 2.77 -6.02
C ARG A 303 -25.71 1.82 -5.31
N THR A 304 -25.85 1.96 -4.00
CA THR A 304 -26.71 1.05 -3.21
C THR A 304 -28.18 1.20 -3.58
N ILE A 305 -28.63 2.43 -3.82
CA ILE A 305 -29.99 2.72 -4.30
C ILE A 305 -30.20 2.13 -5.70
N GLU A 306 -29.25 2.36 -6.61
CA GLU A 306 -29.37 1.96 -8.01
C GLU A 306 -29.32 0.43 -8.20
N VAL A 307 -28.47 -0.28 -7.46
CA VAL A 307 -28.43 -1.76 -7.44
C VAL A 307 -29.79 -2.33 -7.08
N ASN A 308 -30.41 -1.81 -6.02
CA ASN A 308 -31.69 -2.32 -5.53
C ASN A 308 -32.82 -2.07 -6.54
N ARG A 309 -32.76 -0.95 -7.28
CA ARG A 309 -33.71 -0.63 -8.36
C ARG A 309 -33.58 -1.62 -9.52
N LEU A 310 -32.37 -1.78 -10.06
CA LEU A 310 -32.10 -2.65 -11.22
C LEU A 310 -32.35 -4.13 -10.90
N LEU A 311 -31.89 -4.59 -9.73
CA LEU A 311 -32.12 -5.97 -9.31
C LEU A 311 -33.62 -6.24 -9.10
N GLY A 312 -34.35 -5.28 -8.53
CA GLY A 312 -35.80 -5.39 -8.36
C GLY A 312 -36.59 -5.45 -9.68
N GLU A 313 -36.08 -4.84 -10.74
CA GLU A 313 -36.67 -4.89 -12.09
C GLU A 313 -36.40 -6.24 -12.77
N LEU A 314 -35.17 -6.73 -12.70
CA LEU A 314 -34.78 -8.03 -13.29
C LEU A 314 -35.45 -9.23 -12.62
N LEU A 315 -35.75 -9.14 -11.33
CA LEU A 315 -36.51 -10.18 -10.64
C LEU A 315 -37.97 -10.25 -11.10
N LYS A 316 -38.52 -9.16 -11.67
CA LYS A 316 -39.87 -9.14 -12.24
C LYS A 316 -39.88 -9.61 -13.70
N HIS A 317 -38.85 -9.24 -14.47
CA HIS A 317 -38.71 -9.56 -15.88
C HIS A 317 -37.35 -10.22 -16.15
N PRO A 318 -37.26 -11.56 -16.05
CA PRO A 318 -36.00 -12.28 -16.25
C PRO A 318 -35.58 -12.41 -17.73
N ASP A 319 -36.46 -12.04 -18.66
CA ASP A 319 -36.27 -12.12 -20.11
C ASP A 319 -35.68 -10.83 -20.72
N THR A 320 -35.51 -9.78 -19.93
CA THR A 320 -34.97 -8.49 -20.39
C THR A 320 -33.45 -8.39 -20.16
N TYR A 321 -32.78 -7.54 -20.95
CA TYR A 321 -31.36 -7.24 -20.74
C TYR A 321 -31.15 -6.47 -19.43
N ALA A 322 -30.15 -6.89 -18.68
CA ALA A 322 -29.73 -6.29 -17.44
C ALA A 322 -28.56 -5.32 -17.65
N ASP A 323 -28.83 -4.01 -17.62
CA ASP A 323 -27.75 -3.02 -17.74
C ASP A 323 -27.01 -2.81 -16.41
N PHE A 324 -26.04 -3.67 -16.13
CA PHE A 324 -25.10 -3.49 -15.03
C PHE A 324 -23.81 -2.78 -15.43
N GLU A 325 -23.65 -2.39 -16.70
CA GLU A 325 -22.36 -1.88 -17.15
C GLU A 325 -22.05 -0.51 -16.58
N PHE A 326 -23.00 0.43 -16.63
CA PHE A 326 -22.84 1.75 -16.04
C PHE A 326 -22.44 1.66 -14.55
N LEU A 327 -23.13 0.78 -13.82
CA LEU A 327 -22.87 0.55 -12.42
C LEU A 327 -21.48 -0.08 -12.19
N ALA A 328 -21.10 -1.06 -13.00
CA ALA A 328 -19.79 -1.71 -12.93
C ALA A 328 -18.65 -0.74 -13.29
N PHE A 329 -18.84 0.14 -14.27
CA PHE A 329 -17.91 1.21 -14.62
C PHE A 329 -17.62 2.08 -13.42
N TRP A 330 -18.67 2.64 -12.82
CA TRP A 330 -18.51 3.51 -11.68
C TRP A 330 -17.99 2.79 -10.44
N GLN A 331 -18.32 1.51 -10.25
CA GLN A 331 -17.73 0.69 -9.19
C GLN A 331 -16.21 0.52 -9.39
N THR A 332 -15.73 0.34 -10.63
CA THR A 332 -14.30 0.33 -10.93
C THR A 332 -13.67 1.69 -10.63
N GLN A 333 -14.31 2.80 -11.02
CA GLN A 333 -13.79 4.15 -10.70
C GLN A 333 -13.75 4.41 -9.20
N TYR A 334 -14.76 3.97 -8.46
CA TYR A 334 -14.78 4.03 -7.00
C TYR A 334 -13.66 3.20 -6.37
N ASN A 335 -13.37 2.00 -6.88
CA ASN A 335 -12.23 1.20 -6.43
C ASN A 335 -10.90 1.91 -6.72
N ASN A 336 -10.73 2.50 -7.90
CA ASN A 336 -9.54 3.27 -8.27
C ASN A 336 -9.35 4.49 -7.34
N MET A 337 -10.42 5.26 -7.12
CA MET A 337 -10.42 6.40 -6.21
C MET A 337 -10.06 5.97 -4.78
N ASN A 338 -10.63 4.86 -4.31
CA ASN A 338 -10.33 4.32 -2.99
C ASN A 338 -8.86 3.88 -2.85
N ALA A 339 -8.29 3.28 -3.90
CA ALA A 339 -6.89 2.90 -3.92
C ALA A 339 -5.95 4.11 -3.87
N VAL A 340 -6.26 5.16 -4.65
CA VAL A 340 -5.51 6.44 -4.63
C VAL A 340 -5.62 7.11 -3.26
N ASN A 341 -6.81 7.14 -2.68
CA ASN A 341 -7.02 7.70 -1.34
C ASN A 341 -6.21 6.94 -0.27
N LEU A 342 -6.21 5.59 -0.34
CA LEU A 342 -5.40 4.77 0.57
C LEU A 342 -3.90 5.00 0.36
N PHE A 343 -3.44 5.18 -0.88
CA PHE A 343 -2.05 5.52 -1.19
C PHE A 343 -1.63 6.84 -0.54
N PHE A 344 -2.44 7.90 -0.65
CA PHE A 344 -2.16 9.16 0.04
C PHE A 344 -2.19 9.01 1.56
N ALA A 345 -3.09 8.19 2.09
CA ALA A 345 -3.11 7.89 3.52
C ALA A 345 -1.82 7.19 4.00
N TRP A 346 -1.24 6.31 3.18
CA TRP A 346 0.07 5.72 3.43
C TRP A 346 1.20 6.74 3.36
N ILE A 347 1.20 7.64 2.37
CA ILE A 347 2.20 8.72 2.28
C ILE A 347 2.14 9.61 3.53
N LYS A 348 0.96 9.89 4.09
CA LYS A 348 0.84 10.71 5.31
C LYS A 348 1.58 10.11 6.50
N ILE A 349 1.87 8.81 6.51
CA ILE A 349 2.69 8.20 7.56
C ILE A 349 4.09 8.84 7.61
N PHE A 350 4.65 9.30 6.49
CA PHE A 350 5.95 9.98 6.47
C PHE A 350 5.96 11.26 7.33
N LYS A 351 4.85 12.01 7.40
CA LYS A 351 4.70 13.17 8.31
C LYS A 351 4.88 12.80 9.78
N TYR A 352 4.47 11.58 10.15
CA TYR A 352 4.57 11.09 11.53
C TYR A 352 5.83 10.27 11.80
N ILE A 353 6.59 9.88 10.77
CA ILE A 353 7.88 9.18 10.92
C ILE A 353 9.05 10.17 11.01
N SER A 354 8.86 11.42 10.57
CA SER A 354 9.87 12.50 10.65
C SER A 354 10.20 12.97 12.09
N PHE A 355 9.85 12.22 13.13
CA PHE A 355 10.37 12.45 14.48
C PHE A 355 11.81 11.91 14.65
N ASN A 356 12.28 11.05 13.74
CA ASN A 356 13.65 10.54 13.76
C ASN A 356 14.60 11.45 12.94
N LYS A 357 15.75 11.83 13.52
CA LYS A 357 16.79 12.67 12.90
C LYS A 357 17.19 12.19 11.51
N THR A 358 17.34 10.88 11.31
CA THR A 358 17.71 10.29 10.00
C THR A 358 16.62 10.45 8.94
N MET A 359 15.35 10.36 9.32
CA MET A 359 14.21 10.53 8.40
C MET A 359 13.95 11.99 8.08
N THR A 360 14.15 12.87 9.06
CA THR A 360 14.13 14.32 8.84
C THR A 360 15.23 14.77 7.89
N GLN A 361 16.42 14.17 7.97
CA GLN A 361 17.50 14.42 7.02
C GLN A 361 17.08 14.11 5.58
N LEU A 362 16.47 12.95 5.33
CA LEU A 362 15.99 12.56 3.99
C LEU A 362 14.89 13.49 3.48
N SER A 363 13.91 13.80 4.33
CA SER A 363 12.79 14.70 3.97
C SER A 363 13.27 16.13 3.68
N SER A 364 14.18 16.66 4.51
CA SER A 364 14.78 17.98 4.33
C SER A 364 15.63 18.05 3.06
N THR A 365 16.43 17.01 2.79
CA THR A 365 17.20 16.89 1.55
C THR A 365 16.29 16.99 0.33
N LEU A 366 15.20 16.21 0.30
CA LEU A 366 14.26 16.19 -0.81
C LEU A 366 13.54 17.54 -0.97
N ALA A 367 13.15 18.18 0.14
CA ALA A 367 12.50 19.49 0.11
C ALA A 367 13.42 20.60 -0.40
N ARG A 368 14.71 20.57 -0.03
CA ARG A 368 15.71 21.56 -0.45
C ARG A 368 16.07 21.38 -1.93
N CYS A 369 16.32 20.15 -2.38
CA CYS A 369 16.67 19.89 -3.78
C CYS A 369 15.46 19.96 -4.72
N ALA A 370 14.22 19.98 -4.22
CA ALA A 370 13.02 20.02 -5.05
C ALA A 370 13.00 21.18 -6.05
N LYS A 371 13.52 22.36 -5.67
CA LYS A 371 13.59 23.53 -6.57
C LYS A 371 14.57 23.30 -7.72
N ASP A 372 15.74 22.74 -7.43
CA ASP A 372 16.77 22.47 -8.44
C ASP A 372 16.37 21.30 -9.34
N ILE A 373 15.79 20.26 -8.75
CA ILE A 373 15.16 19.15 -9.47
C ILE A 373 14.06 19.65 -10.40
N LEU A 374 13.21 20.58 -9.95
CA LEU A 374 12.13 21.11 -10.78
C LEU A 374 12.70 21.89 -11.99
N GLY A 375 13.75 22.68 -11.79
CA GLY A 375 14.46 23.35 -12.88
C GLY A 375 15.07 22.36 -13.88
N PHE A 376 15.73 21.32 -13.38
CA PHE A 376 16.28 20.24 -14.22
C PHE A 376 15.20 19.44 -14.94
N ALA A 377 14.07 19.16 -14.29
CA ALA A 377 12.96 18.40 -14.87
C ALA A 377 12.41 19.06 -16.13
N ILE A 378 12.38 20.40 -16.19
CA ILE A 378 12.01 21.14 -17.40
C ILE A 378 12.98 20.82 -18.55
N MET A 379 14.29 20.87 -18.31
CA MET A 379 15.30 20.52 -19.32
C MET A 379 15.18 19.06 -19.77
N PHE A 380 14.97 18.15 -18.81
CA PHE A 380 14.72 16.73 -19.09
C PHE A 380 13.51 16.54 -19.99
N PHE A 381 12.36 17.13 -19.66
CA PHE A 381 11.13 16.96 -20.43
C PHE A 381 11.21 17.56 -21.84
N ILE A 382 11.98 18.63 -22.05
CA ILE A 382 12.22 19.18 -23.40
C ILE A 382 12.91 18.12 -24.28
N VAL A 383 14.01 17.54 -23.80
CA VAL A 383 14.74 16.50 -24.55
C VAL A 383 13.87 15.26 -24.71
N PHE A 384 13.19 14.83 -23.64
CA PHE A 384 12.33 13.67 -23.62
C PHE A 384 11.20 13.76 -24.66
N PHE A 385 10.44 14.87 -24.66
CA PHE A 385 9.36 15.07 -25.64
C PHE A 385 9.87 15.28 -27.07
N ALA A 386 11.05 15.88 -27.25
CA ALA A 386 11.67 15.97 -28.58
C ALA A 386 11.94 14.58 -29.16
N TYR A 387 12.50 13.66 -28.36
CA TYR A 387 12.65 12.27 -28.78
C TYR A 387 11.29 11.56 -28.92
N ALA A 388 10.28 11.90 -28.12
CA ALA A 388 8.96 11.26 -28.21
C ALA A 388 8.31 11.57 -29.56
N GLN A 389 8.39 12.85 -29.95
CA GLN A 389 7.93 13.32 -31.26
C GLN A 389 8.74 12.71 -32.40
N LEU A 390 10.07 12.63 -32.26
CA LEU A 390 10.93 12.00 -33.26
C LEU A 390 10.57 10.52 -33.44
N GLY A 391 10.42 9.76 -32.36
CA GLY A 391 10.03 8.35 -32.39
C GLY A 391 8.63 8.13 -32.97
N TYR A 392 7.67 9.00 -32.66
CA TYR A 392 6.33 8.96 -33.25
C TYR A 392 6.38 9.13 -34.78
N LEU A 393 7.15 10.10 -35.27
CA LEU A 393 7.26 10.37 -36.71
C LEU A 393 8.06 9.28 -37.46
N LEU A 394 9.09 8.70 -36.83
CA LEU A 394 9.93 7.68 -37.46
C LEU A 394 9.30 6.29 -37.46
N PHE A 395 8.68 5.89 -36.33
CA PHE A 395 8.28 4.49 -36.10
C PHE A 395 6.76 4.31 -35.95
N GLY A 396 5.97 5.39 -35.84
CA GLY A 396 4.55 5.31 -35.52
C GLY A 396 3.68 4.59 -36.56
N THR A 397 4.14 4.50 -37.81
CA THR A 397 3.43 3.76 -38.88
C THR A 397 3.69 2.26 -38.87
N GLN A 398 4.78 1.80 -38.25
CA GLN A 398 5.22 0.40 -38.33
C GLN A 398 5.24 -0.31 -36.96
N VAL A 399 5.46 0.41 -35.87
CA VAL A 399 5.64 -0.17 -34.53
C VAL A 399 4.51 0.26 -33.61
N GLU A 400 3.76 -0.71 -33.05
CA GLU A 400 2.61 -0.44 -32.18
C GLU A 400 2.97 0.41 -30.95
N ASN A 401 4.15 0.17 -30.36
CA ASN A 401 4.64 0.92 -29.21
C ASN A 401 4.83 2.43 -29.49
N PHE A 402 4.97 2.81 -30.77
CA PHE A 402 5.06 4.19 -31.23
C PHE A 402 3.80 4.68 -31.96
N SER A 403 2.71 3.90 -31.97
CA SER A 403 1.49 4.20 -32.74
C SER A 403 0.75 5.47 -32.31
N THR A 404 0.87 5.89 -31.05
CA THR A 404 0.30 7.15 -30.55
C THR A 404 1.34 7.90 -29.76
N PHE A 405 1.25 9.24 -29.72
CA PHE A 405 2.20 10.07 -28.98
C PHE A 405 2.29 9.69 -27.49
N ILE A 406 1.16 9.37 -26.86
CA ILE A 406 1.11 8.91 -25.46
C ILE A 406 1.82 7.56 -25.30
N LYS A 407 1.60 6.59 -26.21
CA LYS A 407 2.33 5.32 -26.19
C LYS A 407 3.84 5.52 -26.41
N CYS A 408 4.25 6.50 -27.23
CA CYS A 408 5.66 6.85 -27.40
C CYS A 408 6.30 7.29 -26.08
N ILE A 409 5.62 8.16 -25.33
CA ILE A 409 6.06 8.61 -24.00
C ILE A 409 6.24 7.41 -23.06
N PHE A 410 5.27 6.50 -23.00
CA PHE A 410 5.39 5.30 -22.16
C PHE A 410 6.51 4.36 -22.62
N THR A 411 6.67 4.16 -23.92
CA THR A 411 7.74 3.35 -24.50
C THR A 411 9.12 3.92 -24.15
N GLN A 412 9.27 5.24 -24.14
CA GLN A 412 10.51 5.88 -23.72
C GLN A 412 10.85 5.67 -22.26
N PHE A 413 9.86 5.73 -21.36
CA PHE A 413 10.07 5.35 -19.96
C PHE A 413 10.45 3.87 -19.83
N ARG A 414 9.82 2.98 -20.61
CA ARG A 414 10.18 1.54 -20.63
C ARG A 414 11.62 1.32 -21.09
N ILE A 415 12.09 2.05 -22.11
CA ILE A 415 13.49 2.02 -22.55
C ILE A 415 14.43 2.43 -21.41
N ILE A 416 14.11 3.48 -20.62
CA ILE A 416 14.93 3.89 -19.46
C ILE A 416 15.01 2.78 -18.41
N LEU A 417 13.91 2.05 -18.20
CA LEU A 417 13.85 0.91 -17.27
C LEU A 417 14.55 -0.36 -17.81
N GLY A 418 14.96 -0.36 -19.08
CA GLY A 418 15.62 -1.49 -19.74
C GLY A 418 14.67 -2.49 -20.42
N ASP A 419 13.38 -2.20 -20.51
CA ASP A 419 12.38 -2.99 -21.21
C ASP A 419 12.09 -2.38 -22.59
N PHE A 420 12.67 -2.96 -23.64
CA PHE A 420 12.53 -2.44 -25.00
C PHE A 420 12.58 -3.55 -26.05
N ASP A 421 11.75 -3.40 -27.09
CA ASP A 421 11.79 -4.27 -28.27
C ASP A 421 12.60 -3.60 -29.39
N TYR A 422 13.92 -3.79 -29.32
CA TYR A 422 14.85 -3.22 -30.30
C TYR A 422 14.64 -3.79 -31.71
N ASN A 423 14.25 -5.06 -31.83
CA ASN A 423 14.07 -5.72 -33.12
C ASN A 423 12.97 -5.03 -33.94
N SER A 424 11.87 -4.64 -33.30
CA SER A 424 10.79 -3.89 -33.97
C SER A 424 11.26 -2.51 -34.45
N ILE A 425 12.15 -1.83 -33.71
CA ILE A 425 12.70 -0.53 -34.08
C ILE A 425 13.67 -0.65 -35.28
N ASP A 426 14.56 -1.64 -35.25
CA ASP A 426 15.53 -1.91 -36.32
C ASP A 426 14.84 -2.35 -37.63
N ASN A 427 13.81 -3.20 -37.51
CA ASN A 427 13.01 -3.62 -38.66
C ASN A 427 12.24 -2.46 -39.29
N ALA A 428 11.80 -1.48 -38.49
CA ALA A 428 11.08 -0.32 -39.00
C ALA A 428 11.97 0.62 -39.80
N ASN A 429 13.19 0.88 -39.30
CA ASN A 429 14.21 1.60 -40.05
C ASN A 429 15.61 1.17 -39.63
N ARG A 430 16.27 0.40 -40.50
CA ARG A 430 17.60 -0.17 -40.25
C ARG A 430 18.73 0.84 -40.02
N VAL A 431 18.53 2.10 -40.41
CA VAL A 431 19.56 3.16 -40.25
C VAL A 431 19.17 4.10 -39.11
N LEU A 432 17.98 4.70 -39.19
CA LEU A 432 17.54 5.67 -38.18
C LEU A 432 17.13 5.01 -36.85
N GLY A 433 16.73 3.74 -36.85
CA GLY A 433 16.39 2.97 -35.66
C GLY A 433 17.56 2.85 -34.67
N PRO A 434 18.69 2.25 -35.08
CA PRO A 434 19.89 2.17 -34.25
C PRO A 434 20.41 3.54 -33.80
N ILE A 435 20.42 4.53 -34.71
CA ILE A 435 20.86 5.90 -34.39
C ILE A 435 19.99 6.49 -33.29
N TYR A 436 18.66 6.48 -33.47
CA TYR A 436 17.70 6.97 -32.49
C TYR A 436 17.91 6.31 -31.13
N PHE A 437 18.01 4.97 -31.10
CA PHE A 437 18.15 4.21 -29.86
C PHE A 437 19.45 4.53 -29.13
N VAL A 438 20.59 4.50 -29.83
CA VAL A 438 21.90 4.76 -29.23
C VAL A 438 21.99 6.21 -28.73
N THR A 439 21.54 7.19 -29.50
CA THR A 439 21.58 8.59 -29.07
C THR A 439 20.64 8.84 -27.90
N TYR A 440 19.44 8.25 -27.90
CA TYR A 440 18.49 8.39 -26.79
C TYR A 440 19.06 7.82 -25.49
N VAL A 441 19.59 6.59 -25.53
CA VAL A 441 20.22 5.97 -24.36
C VAL A 441 21.43 6.79 -23.89
N PHE A 442 22.26 7.28 -24.81
CA PHE A 442 23.40 8.13 -24.45
C PHE A 442 22.98 9.40 -23.70
N PHE A 443 22.09 10.21 -24.28
CA PHE A 443 21.69 11.48 -23.67
C PHE A 443 20.82 11.29 -22.42
N VAL A 444 19.83 10.41 -22.46
CA VAL A 444 18.85 10.30 -21.37
C VAL A 444 19.41 9.50 -20.20
N PHE A 445 20.09 8.38 -20.46
CA PHE A 445 20.63 7.54 -19.40
C PHE A 445 21.96 8.07 -18.86
N PHE A 446 22.95 8.31 -19.72
CA PHE A 446 24.29 8.66 -19.24
C PHE A 446 24.45 10.14 -18.89
N VAL A 447 23.74 11.06 -19.53
CA VAL A 447 23.84 12.50 -19.20
C VAL A 447 22.77 12.89 -18.19
N LEU A 448 21.49 12.76 -18.54
CA LEU A 448 20.41 13.32 -17.73
C LEU A 448 20.20 12.58 -16.40
N LEU A 449 20.20 11.24 -16.40
CA LEU A 449 20.02 10.45 -15.17
C LEU A 449 21.18 10.66 -14.17
N ASN A 450 22.41 10.76 -14.66
CA ASN A 450 23.58 11.04 -13.82
C ASN A 450 23.59 12.47 -13.28
N MET A 451 23.09 13.45 -14.05
CA MET A 451 22.92 14.82 -13.57
C MET A 451 21.87 14.91 -12.45
N PHE A 452 20.75 14.17 -12.58
CA PHE A 452 19.74 14.07 -11.52
C PHE A 452 20.32 13.51 -10.21
N LEU A 453 21.12 12.44 -10.30
CA LEU A 453 21.80 11.85 -9.15
C LEU A 453 22.82 12.82 -8.53
N ALA A 454 23.53 13.59 -9.35
CA ALA A 454 24.49 14.58 -8.87
C ALA A 454 23.81 15.68 -8.03
N ILE A 455 22.69 16.23 -8.51
CA ILE A 455 21.91 17.26 -7.77
C ILE A 455 21.47 16.73 -6.40
N ILE A 456 20.93 15.51 -6.35
CA ILE A 456 20.49 14.91 -5.08
C ILE A 456 21.67 14.67 -4.14
N ASN A 457 22.79 14.16 -4.67
CA ASN A 457 23.95 13.84 -3.85
C ASN A 457 24.60 15.10 -3.24
N ASP A 458 24.65 16.20 -4.00
CA ASP A 458 25.17 17.47 -3.53
C ASP A 458 24.33 18.03 -2.37
N THR A 459 23.01 18.14 -2.56
CA THR A 459 22.10 18.60 -1.50
C THR A 459 22.07 17.64 -0.30
N TYR A 460 22.16 16.33 -0.52
CA TYR A 460 22.24 15.34 0.56
C TYR A 460 23.48 15.54 1.42
N SER A 461 24.61 15.80 0.77
CA SER A 461 25.90 16.03 1.44
C SER A 461 25.85 17.33 2.24
N GLU A 462 25.29 18.40 1.69
CA GLU A 462 25.06 19.68 2.37
C GLU A 462 24.16 19.53 3.61
N VAL A 463 23.00 18.87 3.47
CA VAL A 463 22.07 18.65 4.59
C VAL A 463 22.67 17.72 5.65
N LYS A 464 23.48 16.73 5.24
CA LYS A 464 24.22 15.87 6.18
C LYS A 464 25.24 16.66 6.98
N GLU A 465 26.00 17.54 6.33
CA GLU A 465 26.95 18.42 7.00
C GLU A 465 26.23 19.37 7.97
N GLU A 466 25.14 20.00 7.56
CA GLU A 466 24.33 20.89 8.40
C GLU A 466 23.78 20.17 9.64
N LEU A 467 23.18 18.98 9.49
CA LEU A 467 22.68 18.18 10.62
C LEU A 467 23.78 17.60 11.52
N SER A 468 25.00 17.43 10.99
CA SER A 468 26.16 17.04 11.80
C SER A 468 26.76 18.24 12.55
N SER A 469 26.64 19.45 11.98
CA SER A 469 27.10 20.70 12.58
C SER A 469 26.14 21.24 13.64
N GLN A 470 24.83 20.98 13.50
CA GLN A 470 23.87 20.98 14.59
C GLN A 470 24.22 19.85 15.57
N LYS A 471 25.19 20.13 16.45
CA LYS A 471 25.48 19.39 17.68
C LYS A 471 24.16 19.06 18.40
N ASP A 472 24.18 17.96 19.14
CA ASP A 472 23.07 17.34 19.89
C ASP A 472 22.23 18.29 20.79
N GLU A 473 21.55 19.28 20.21
CA GLU A 473 20.41 20.00 20.80
C GLU A 473 19.16 19.11 20.75
N LEU A 474 19.33 17.81 21.02
CA LEU A 474 18.20 17.01 21.47
C LEU A 474 17.90 17.49 22.87
N GLN A 475 16.89 18.37 22.94
CA GLN A 475 16.22 18.84 24.13
C GLN A 475 16.02 17.75 25.19
N LEU A 476 15.98 16.46 24.82
CA LEU A 476 15.90 15.35 25.77
C LEU A 476 17.10 15.27 26.74
N SER A 477 18.35 15.42 26.27
CA SER A 477 19.53 15.34 27.13
C SER A 477 19.62 16.56 28.05
N ASP A 478 19.31 17.75 27.53
CA ASP A 478 19.26 18.98 28.32
C ASP A 478 18.06 19.02 29.27
N ILE A 479 16.88 18.48 28.90
CA ILE A 479 15.73 18.34 29.79
C ILE A 479 16.03 17.32 30.89
N LEU A 480 16.67 16.20 30.57
CA LEU A 480 17.10 15.21 31.56
C LEU A 480 18.17 15.77 32.49
N LYS A 481 19.16 16.50 31.94
CA LYS A 481 20.22 17.17 32.70
C LYS A 481 19.68 18.31 33.56
N GLN A 482 18.69 19.06 33.07
CA GLN A 482 18.01 20.11 33.82
C GLN A 482 17.12 19.54 34.94
N SER A 483 16.42 18.44 34.67
CA SER A 483 15.65 17.70 35.67
C SER A 483 16.57 17.14 36.76
N TYR A 484 17.67 16.49 36.36
CA TYR A 484 18.72 15.95 37.24
C TYR A 484 19.38 17.05 38.09
N ASN A 485 19.74 18.18 37.49
CA ASN A 485 20.34 19.30 38.21
C ASN A 485 19.35 19.92 39.22
N ARG A 486 18.05 19.98 38.89
CA ARG A 486 17.02 20.45 39.83
C ARG A 486 16.83 19.51 41.02
N THR A 487 16.81 18.19 40.80
CA THR A 487 16.73 17.21 41.90
C THR A 487 18.00 17.19 42.74
N LEU A 488 19.18 17.24 42.13
CA LEU A 488 20.46 17.29 42.83
C LEU A 488 20.57 18.55 43.71
N MET A 489 20.19 19.72 43.19
CA MET A 489 20.21 20.98 43.94
C MET A 489 19.25 20.93 45.14
N ARG A 490 18.06 20.34 44.98
CA ARG A 490 17.11 20.15 46.10
C ARG A 490 17.67 19.22 47.18
N LEU A 491 18.36 18.15 46.80
CA LEU A 491 19.01 17.25 47.76
C LEU A 491 20.20 17.93 48.45
N ARG A 492 21.04 18.68 47.73
CA ARG A 492 22.12 19.46 48.35
C ARG A 492 21.61 20.50 49.35
N LEU A 493 20.55 21.24 49.03
CA LEU A 493 19.92 22.19 49.95
C LEU A 493 19.31 21.52 51.19
N LYS A 494 18.74 20.31 51.05
CA LYS A 494 18.28 19.52 52.21
C LYS A 494 19.44 19.07 53.09
N LYS A 495 20.58 18.71 52.49
CA LYS A 495 21.80 18.33 53.21
C LYS A 495 22.38 19.50 54.01
N GLU A 496 22.46 20.69 53.39
CA GLU A 496 22.93 21.90 54.05
C GLU A 496 22.06 22.25 55.25
N ARG A 497 20.73 22.24 55.09
CA ARG A 497 19.80 22.46 56.22
C ARG A 497 20.00 21.47 57.38
N ILE A 498 20.22 20.19 57.10
CA ILE A 498 20.51 19.18 58.15
C ILE A 498 21.87 19.45 58.82
N SER A 499 22.87 19.88 58.04
CA SER A 499 24.19 20.23 58.54
C SER A 499 24.16 21.50 59.42
N ASP A 500 23.32 22.47 59.09
CA ASP A 500 23.16 23.71 59.85
C ASP A 500 22.50 23.44 61.21
N VAL A 501 21.50 22.55 61.25
CA VAL A 501 20.90 22.06 62.49
C VAL A 501 21.92 21.26 63.33
N GLN A 502 22.78 20.43 62.72
CA GLN A 502 23.85 19.75 63.45
C GLN A 502 24.88 20.73 64.04
N LYS A 503 25.23 21.81 63.35
CA LYS A 503 26.14 22.86 63.87
C LYS A 503 25.51 23.61 65.04
N ALA A 504 24.21 23.95 64.96
CA ALA A 504 23.48 24.56 66.06
C ALA A 504 23.47 23.66 67.32
N LEU A 505 23.41 22.34 67.13
CA LEU A 505 23.47 21.33 68.22
C LEU A 505 24.89 21.04 68.76
N GLN A 506 25.95 21.48 68.08
CA GLN A 506 27.35 21.30 68.50
C GLN A 506 27.87 22.46 69.37
N ASN A 507 27.26 23.64 69.27
CA ASN A 507 27.65 24.83 70.03
C ASN A 507 26.97 24.97 71.39
N GLY A 508 26.14 24.00 71.81
CA GLY A 508 25.32 24.08 73.03
C GLY A 508 25.90 23.35 74.26
N THR A 509 25.66 23.94 75.44
CA THR A 509 25.84 23.36 76.77
C THR A 509 24.88 22.18 77.04
N LYS A 510 25.02 21.51 78.20
CA LYS A 510 24.27 20.29 78.59
C LYS A 510 22.74 20.37 78.48
N GLU A 511 22.17 21.56 78.39
CA GLU A 511 20.74 21.83 78.17
C GLU A 511 20.64 22.97 77.11
N LEU A 512 19.75 22.82 76.12
CA LEU A 512 19.53 23.80 75.04
C LEU A 512 18.12 24.38 75.15
N ASP A 513 18.05 25.69 75.44
CA ASP A 513 16.81 26.45 75.46
C ASP A 513 16.31 26.75 74.04
N PHE A 514 14.98 26.81 73.88
CA PHE A 514 14.32 27.05 72.61
C PHE A 514 14.75 28.36 71.94
N GLU A 515 14.92 29.44 72.70
CA GLU A 515 15.32 30.74 72.13
C GLU A 515 16.77 30.76 71.65
N ASP A 516 17.69 30.04 72.30
CA ASP A 516 19.09 29.94 71.86
C ASP A 516 19.23 29.08 70.60
N PHE A 517 18.48 27.97 70.53
CA PHE A 517 18.41 27.13 69.32
C PHE A 517 17.77 27.89 68.15
N LYS A 518 16.73 28.68 68.43
CA LYS A 518 16.02 29.49 67.45
C LYS A 518 16.85 30.64 66.91
N ASN A 519 17.57 31.36 67.77
CA ASN A 519 18.46 32.43 67.34
C ASN A 519 19.60 31.90 66.47
N SER A 520 20.19 30.76 66.84
CA SER A 520 21.26 30.12 66.07
C SER A 520 20.81 29.70 64.66
N LEU A 521 19.62 29.13 64.53
CA LEU A 521 19.07 28.73 63.22
C LEU A 521 18.55 29.92 62.41
N LYS A 522 18.12 31.00 63.06
CA LYS A 522 17.71 32.24 62.41
C LYS A 522 18.89 33.01 61.83
N GLU A 523 20.05 33.01 62.51
CA GLU A 523 21.31 33.53 61.97
C GLU A 523 21.79 32.75 60.75
N LEU A 524 21.48 31.44 60.69
CA LEU A 524 21.75 30.58 59.54
C LEU A 524 20.67 30.67 58.43
N GLY A 525 19.67 31.55 58.60
CA GLY A 525 18.69 31.89 57.55
C GLY A 525 17.45 31.00 57.48
N HIS A 526 17.17 30.21 58.52
CA HIS A 526 15.94 29.39 58.59
C HIS A 526 14.72 30.22 59.02
N ALA A 527 13.54 29.87 58.51
CA ALA A 527 12.30 30.56 58.85
C ALA A 527 11.76 30.11 60.22
N ASP A 528 11.26 31.05 61.03
CA ASP A 528 10.81 30.82 62.42
C ASP A 528 9.84 29.62 62.55
N HIS A 529 8.91 29.44 61.61
CA HIS A 529 7.95 28.34 61.65
C HIS A 529 8.57 26.94 61.39
N GLU A 530 9.64 26.86 60.61
CA GLU A 530 10.36 25.59 60.37
C GLU A 530 11.14 25.17 61.62
N ILE A 531 11.73 26.15 62.31
CA ILE A 531 12.48 25.97 63.56
C ILE A 531 11.55 25.48 64.68
N THR A 532 10.41 26.15 64.88
CA THR A 532 9.42 25.77 65.90
C THR A 532 8.88 24.36 65.67
N ALA A 533 8.59 24.00 64.41
CA ALA A 533 8.09 22.68 64.06
C ALA A 533 9.16 21.57 64.16
N ALA A 534 10.43 21.91 63.96
CA ALA A 534 11.52 20.98 64.21
C ALA A 534 11.72 20.74 65.70
N PHE A 535 11.70 21.78 66.52
CA PHE A 535 11.86 21.69 67.96
C PHE A 535 10.72 20.90 68.62
N SER A 536 9.46 21.21 68.29
CA SER A 536 8.27 20.55 68.85
C SER A 536 8.12 19.07 68.47
N ARG A 537 8.91 18.57 67.50
CA ARG A 537 8.90 17.15 67.13
C ARG A 537 9.74 16.29 68.07
N PHE A 538 10.70 16.90 68.76
CA PHE A 538 11.66 16.19 69.60
C PHE A 538 11.48 16.51 71.08
N ASP A 539 10.94 17.68 71.42
CA ASP A 539 10.43 18.03 72.76
C ASP A 539 9.13 17.25 73.06
N LYS A 540 9.23 16.15 73.83
CA LYS A 540 8.11 15.25 74.13
C LYS A 540 7.36 15.62 75.41
N ASP A 541 8.01 16.31 76.33
CA ASP A 541 7.45 16.69 77.62
C ASP A 541 6.89 18.13 77.61
N GLY A 542 7.13 18.89 76.53
CA GLY A 542 6.55 20.21 76.27
C GLY A 542 7.16 21.30 77.14
N ASN A 543 8.37 21.08 77.65
CA ASN A 543 9.04 21.94 78.61
C ASN A 543 9.86 23.08 77.95
N TYR A 544 9.88 23.15 76.61
CA TYR A 544 10.63 24.12 75.80
C TYR A 544 12.17 24.04 75.97
N ILE A 545 12.70 22.94 76.52
CA ILE A 545 14.13 22.69 76.76
C ILE A 545 14.47 21.28 76.28
N LEU A 546 15.36 21.15 75.30
CA LEU A 546 15.80 19.83 74.83
C LEU A 546 16.82 19.22 75.80
N ASP A 547 16.42 18.15 76.50
CA ASP A 547 17.28 17.41 77.41
C ASP A 547 18.35 16.57 76.68
N GLU A 548 19.29 15.98 77.43
CA GLU A 548 20.40 15.25 76.83
C GLU A 548 19.95 14.00 76.03
N GLU A 549 18.83 13.38 76.41
CA GLU A 549 18.27 12.22 75.70
C GLU A 549 17.55 12.62 74.41
N GLU A 550 16.80 13.71 74.41
CA GLU A 550 16.10 14.27 73.25
C GLU A 550 17.07 14.88 72.24
N GLN A 551 18.15 15.54 72.70
CA GLN A 551 19.24 15.99 71.85
C GLN A 551 19.96 14.81 71.19
N GLN A 552 20.21 13.73 71.92
CA GLN A 552 20.81 12.52 71.36
C GLN A 552 19.88 11.85 70.33
N GLN A 553 18.58 11.82 70.59
CA GLN A 553 17.59 11.30 69.64
C GLN A 553 17.50 12.17 68.37
N MET A 554 17.53 13.50 68.50
CA MET A 554 17.56 14.42 67.37
C MET A 554 18.86 14.29 66.57
N LYS A 555 20.02 14.19 67.23
CA LYS A 555 21.32 13.98 66.58
C LYS A 555 21.34 12.67 65.80
N HIS A 556 20.85 11.58 66.38
CA HIS A 556 20.79 10.28 65.73
C HIS A 556 19.84 10.27 64.51
N ASP A 557 18.65 10.88 64.60
CA ASP A 557 17.71 10.96 63.47
C ASP A 557 18.24 11.88 62.34
N LEU A 558 18.90 12.99 62.68
CA LEU A 558 19.54 13.87 61.71
C LEU A 558 20.74 13.21 61.03
N GLU A 559 21.53 12.43 61.76
CA GLU A 559 22.65 11.67 61.21
C GLU A 559 22.18 10.54 60.29
N ALA A 560 21.14 9.79 60.69
CA ALA A 560 20.51 8.79 59.84
C ALA A 560 19.96 9.40 58.54
N LYS A 561 19.28 10.56 58.62
CA LYS A 561 18.80 11.30 57.45
C LYS A 561 19.94 11.83 56.59
N ARG A 562 21.03 12.33 57.18
CA ARG A 562 22.21 12.80 56.45
C ARG A 562 22.91 11.67 55.69
N VAL A 563 23.05 10.50 56.31
CA VAL A 563 23.63 9.30 55.68
C VAL A 563 22.75 8.83 54.53
N ALA A 564 21.43 8.73 54.73
CA ALA A 564 20.49 8.36 53.68
C ALA A 564 20.48 9.35 52.49
N LEU A 565 20.63 10.65 52.78
CA LEU A 565 20.69 11.67 51.73
C LEU A 565 22.04 11.68 51.00
N ASN A 566 23.14 11.36 51.69
CA ASN A 566 24.45 11.18 51.08
C ASN A 566 24.48 9.98 50.13
N THR A 567 23.92 8.85 50.53
CA THR A 567 23.83 7.66 49.66
C THR A 567 22.93 7.93 48.45
N GLU A 568 21.84 8.69 48.61
CA GLU A 568 20.99 9.11 47.49
C GLU A 568 21.72 10.06 46.52
N ILE A 569 22.50 11.03 47.02
CA ILE A 569 23.34 11.93 46.20
C ILE A 569 24.46 11.17 45.49
N GLU A 570 25.08 10.20 46.16
CA GLU A 570 26.17 9.38 45.61
C GLU A 570 25.67 8.42 44.54
N ASN A 571 24.50 7.82 44.74
CA ASN A 571 23.82 7.00 43.74
C ASN A 571 23.38 7.80 42.50
N LEU A 572 23.04 9.08 42.67
CA LEU A 572 22.76 10.00 41.57
C LEU A 572 24.05 10.42 40.83
N GLY A 573 25.16 10.59 41.56
CA GLY A 573 26.43 11.11 41.06
C GLY A 573 27.37 10.09 40.41
N LYS A 574 27.09 8.79 40.49
CA LYS A 574 27.90 7.76 39.81
C LYS A 574 27.63 7.81 38.29
N PRO A 575 28.65 8.03 37.45
CA PRO A 575 28.51 7.80 36.02
C PRO A 575 28.21 6.31 35.83
N TYR A 576 27.21 5.98 35.02
CA TYR A 576 26.95 4.61 34.62
C TYR A 576 28.10 4.16 33.71
N GLY A 577 29.11 3.57 34.32
CA GLY A 577 30.38 3.24 33.70
C GLY A 577 31.20 2.38 34.64
N ASP A 578 31.05 1.07 34.44
CA ASP A 578 31.96 -0.01 34.85
C ASP A 578 32.12 -0.25 36.36
N ASN A 579 31.55 -1.37 36.84
CA ASN A 579 32.28 -2.41 37.61
C ASN A 579 31.31 -3.46 38.21
N ASN A 580 31.58 -4.72 37.85
CA ASN A 580 31.44 -5.97 38.61
C ASN A 580 30.08 -6.34 39.22
N LEU A 581 29.42 -7.27 38.51
CA LEU A 581 28.51 -8.27 39.06
C LEU A 581 29.28 -9.16 40.05
N ASP A 582 29.07 -8.96 41.34
CA ASP A 582 29.04 -10.04 42.34
C ASP A 582 28.74 -9.42 43.70
N GLU A 583 27.45 -9.33 44.07
CA GLU A 583 26.97 -9.45 45.46
C GLU A 583 25.43 -9.39 45.48
N ASN A 584 24.81 -10.50 45.89
CA ASN A 584 23.38 -10.57 46.22
C ASN A 584 23.13 -9.91 47.58
N PRO A 585 22.17 -8.97 47.72
CA PRO A 585 21.66 -8.60 49.03
C PRO A 585 20.37 -9.36 49.34
N THR A 586 20.48 -10.12 50.40
CA THR A 586 19.48 -10.88 51.14
C THR A 586 18.31 -10.02 51.61
N TYR A 587 17.11 -10.63 51.59
CA TYR A 587 15.87 -10.13 52.16
C TYR A 587 15.99 -9.80 53.66
N MET A 588 15.39 -8.69 54.10
CA MET A 588 14.91 -8.52 55.47
C MET A 588 13.55 -7.84 55.46
N GLU A 589 12.52 -8.59 55.87
CA GLU A 589 11.16 -8.12 56.10
C GLU A 589 11.06 -7.30 57.39
N THR A 590 10.26 -6.22 57.39
CA THR A 590 9.46 -5.87 58.57
C THR A 590 8.22 -5.04 58.22
N ARG A 591 7.05 -5.62 58.54
CA ARG A 591 5.70 -5.04 58.73
C ARG A 591 5.73 -3.92 59.79
N ASN A 592 4.81 -2.95 59.96
CA ASN A 592 3.46 -2.63 59.50
C ASN A 592 3.10 -1.22 60.04
N ASN A 593 2.31 -0.41 59.32
CA ASN A 593 1.02 0.20 59.75
C ASN A 593 0.64 1.53 59.05
N HIS A 594 -0.66 1.60 58.76
CA HIS A 594 -1.44 2.56 57.97
C HIS A 594 -1.49 4.01 58.50
N ALA A 595 -1.54 5.02 57.60
CA ALA A 595 -2.78 5.68 57.15
C ALA A 595 -2.55 7.01 56.36
N ASN A 596 -3.37 7.20 55.31
CA ASN A 596 -3.81 8.44 54.63
C ASN A 596 -2.94 9.17 53.56
N LYS A 597 -3.11 8.72 52.31
CA LYS A 597 -3.76 9.41 51.15
C LYS A 597 -3.30 10.84 50.75
N ALA A 598 -2.44 10.91 49.73
CA ALA A 598 -2.60 11.74 48.52
C ALA A 598 -1.56 11.32 47.46
N SER A 599 -1.97 11.26 46.18
CA SER A 599 -1.26 10.83 44.96
C SER A 599 0.25 11.05 44.92
N TRP A 600 1.02 10.04 45.31
CA TRP A 600 2.43 9.86 44.98
C TRP A 600 2.54 8.50 44.28
N VAL A 601 3.20 8.46 43.12
CA VAL A 601 3.51 7.21 42.40
C VAL A 601 4.18 6.24 43.38
N SER A 602 3.67 5.00 43.46
CA SER A 602 4.17 4.06 44.46
C SER A 602 5.65 3.75 44.18
N LYS A 603 6.45 3.59 45.24
CA LYS A 603 7.88 3.26 45.13
C LYS A 603 8.09 1.97 44.33
N GLU A 604 7.10 1.10 44.34
CA GLU A 604 7.03 -0.16 43.58
C GLU A 604 6.81 0.10 42.08
N GLU A 605 5.88 0.99 41.70
CA GLU A 605 5.69 1.37 40.29
C GLU A 605 6.91 2.07 39.71
N PHE A 606 7.58 2.92 40.51
CA PHE A 606 8.84 3.55 40.11
C PHE A 606 9.96 2.52 39.94
N GLN A 607 10.06 1.52 40.83
CA GLN A 607 11.05 0.45 40.69
C GLN A 607 10.76 -0.46 39.48
N VAL A 608 9.50 -0.77 39.20
CA VAL A 608 9.11 -1.54 37.99
C VAL A 608 9.44 -0.75 36.72
N LEU A 609 9.23 0.56 36.71
CA LEU A 609 9.63 1.43 35.59
C LEU A 609 11.16 1.50 35.45
N LEU A 610 11.88 1.64 36.56
CA LEU A 610 13.35 1.67 36.57
C LEU A 610 13.93 0.36 36.04
N GLN A 611 13.34 -0.77 36.42
CA GLN A 611 13.76 -2.09 35.99
C GLN A 611 13.45 -2.35 34.51
N ARG A 612 12.34 -1.80 33.98
CA ARG A 612 12.03 -1.82 32.54
C ARG A 612 12.97 -0.93 31.74
N VAL A 613 13.36 0.22 32.28
CA VAL A 613 14.34 1.13 31.64
C VAL A 613 15.73 0.49 31.61
N LEU A 614 16.15 -0.17 32.71
CA LEU A 614 17.40 -0.93 32.75
C LEU A 614 17.42 -2.11 31.77
N GLN A 615 16.29 -2.81 31.60
CA GLN A 615 16.17 -3.87 30.60
C GLN A 615 16.23 -3.31 29.16
N LEU A 616 15.65 -2.14 28.93
CA LEU A 616 15.77 -1.43 27.64
C LEU A 616 17.20 -0.96 27.38
N GLU A 617 17.90 -0.49 28.40
CA GLU A 617 19.30 -0.04 28.30
C GLU A 617 20.25 -1.20 28.02
N GLN A 618 20.08 -2.35 28.70
CA GLN A 618 20.86 -3.56 28.40
C GLN A 618 20.58 -4.11 27.00
N SER A 619 19.33 -4.06 26.53
CA SER A 619 19.00 -4.50 25.17
C SER A 619 19.54 -3.54 24.11
N ILE A 620 19.58 -2.24 24.39
CA ILE A 620 20.22 -1.24 23.51
C ILE A 620 21.74 -1.43 23.46
N ASN A 621 22.42 -1.65 24.59
CA ASN A 621 23.88 -1.89 24.59
C ASN A 621 24.27 -3.19 23.87
N ASN A 622 23.43 -4.24 23.97
CA ASN A 622 23.59 -5.45 23.17
C ASN A 622 23.32 -5.24 21.67
N ILE A 623 22.47 -4.28 21.30
CA ILE A 623 22.25 -3.90 19.90
C ILE A 623 23.42 -3.07 19.38
N ASP A 624 23.95 -2.14 20.17
CA ASP A 624 25.05 -1.25 19.79
C ASP A 624 26.34 -2.05 19.53
N SER A 625 26.68 -2.97 20.46
CA SER A 625 27.81 -3.90 20.27
C SER A 625 27.64 -4.83 19.06
N LYS A 626 26.41 -5.23 18.70
CA LYS A 626 26.14 -5.98 17.47
C LYS A 626 26.25 -5.12 16.22
N ILE A 627 25.83 -3.86 16.28
CA ILE A 627 25.98 -2.91 15.18
C ILE A 627 27.46 -2.65 14.94
N ASP A 628 28.26 -2.43 15.98
CA ASP A 628 29.72 -2.27 15.86
C ASP A 628 30.40 -3.54 15.31
N ALA A 629 29.95 -4.73 15.69
CA ALA A 629 30.42 -5.99 15.12
C ALA A 629 30.04 -6.14 13.63
N VAL A 630 28.88 -5.62 13.21
CA VAL A 630 28.45 -5.63 11.80
C VAL A 630 29.19 -4.57 10.98
N VAL A 631 29.36 -3.37 11.51
CA VAL A 631 30.11 -2.27 10.87
C VAL A 631 31.57 -2.66 10.69
N SER A 632 32.21 -3.23 11.72
CA SER A 632 33.59 -3.72 11.60
C SER A 632 33.74 -4.88 10.60
N LYS A 633 32.75 -5.79 10.50
CA LYS A 633 32.72 -6.85 9.47
C LYS A 633 32.48 -6.29 8.07
N LEU A 634 31.66 -5.26 7.91
CA LEU A 634 31.44 -4.56 6.65
C LEU A 634 32.70 -3.83 6.18
N ASP A 635 33.38 -3.12 7.09
CA ASP A 635 34.68 -2.49 6.82
C ASP A 635 35.74 -3.50 6.40
N LEU A 636 35.77 -4.67 7.05
CA LEU A 636 36.69 -5.76 6.70
C LEU A 636 36.37 -6.34 5.31
N LEU A 637 35.08 -6.49 4.98
CA LEU A 637 34.63 -6.93 3.67
C LEU A 637 34.97 -5.90 2.58
N GLU A 638 34.82 -4.61 2.86
CA GLU A 638 35.14 -3.54 1.92
C GLU A 638 36.64 -3.44 1.66
N ARG A 639 37.47 -3.53 2.71
CA ARG A 639 38.94 -3.64 2.58
C ARG A 639 39.38 -4.88 1.80
N ASN A 640 38.72 -6.02 2.00
CA ASN A 640 39.00 -7.24 1.22
C ASN A 640 38.56 -7.10 -0.24
N ARG A 641 37.47 -6.37 -0.52
CA ARG A 641 37.02 -6.05 -1.88
C ARG A 641 38.01 -5.11 -2.59
N LEU A 642 38.53 -4.10 -1.89
CA LEU A 642 39.55 -3.18 -2.37
C LEU A 642 40.87 -3.91 -2.66
N LYS A 643 41.34 -4.78 -1.75
CA LYS A 643 42.51 -5.64 -1.99
C LYS A 643 42.34 -6.58 -3.19
N ARG A 644 41.14 -7.11 -3.43
CA ARG A 644 40.83 -7.89 -4.65
C ARG A 644 40.90 -7.04 -5.91
N LYS A 645 40.42 -5.79 -5.88
CA LYS A 645 40.54 -4.85 -7.00
C LYS A 645 42.00 -4.49 -7.29
N ASP A 646 42.83 -4.28 -6.26
CA ASP A 646 44.25 -3.96 -6.42
C ASP A 646 45.06 -5.16 -6.96
N MET A 647 44.68 -6.39 -6.61
CA MET A 647 45.28 -7.60 -7.19
C MET A 647 44.88 -7.84 -8.65
N LEU A 648 43.67 -7.42 -9.07
CA LEU A 648 43.25 -7.45 -10.48
C LEU A 648 43.83 -6.29 -11.31
N GLY A 649 44.44 -5.28 -10.68
CA GLY A 649 44.97 -4.08 -11.33
C GLY A 649 46.47 -4.10 -11.70
N LYS A 650 47.20 -5.20 -11.47
CA LYS A 650 48.62 -5.31 -11.84
C LYS A 650 48.82 -6.07 -13.16
N PRO A 651 49.60 -5.54 -14.12
CA PRO A 651 49.85 -6.20 -15.40
C PRO A 651 50.80 -7.40 -15.21
N LEU A 652 50.44 -8.54 -15.84
CA LEU A 652 51.20 -9.80 -15.82
C LEU A 652 52.60 -9.66 -16.41
N GLY A 653 53.60 -10.15 -15.67
CA GLY A 653 54.95 -10.45 -16.15
C GLY A 653 55.37 -11.87 -15.77
N ASN A 654 55.29 -12.77 -16.76
CA ASN A 654 55.92 -14.08 -16.95
C ASN A 654 55.96 -15.20 -15.88
N VAL A 655 55.12 -16.21 -16.14
CA VAL A 655 55.38 -17.67 -16.32
C VAL A 655 56.08 -18.47 -15.21
N ASN A 656 55.32 -19.37 -14.54
CA ASN A 656 55.45 -20.83 -14.72
C ASN A 656 54.26 -21.60 -14.10
N LYS A 657 53.87 -22.66 -14.81
CA LYS A 657 52.76 -23.58 -14.52
C LYS A 657 53.07 -24.43 -13.29
N GLU A 658 52.10 -24.61 -12.39
CA GLU A 658 51.83 -25.87 -11.69
C GLU A 658 50.45 -25.84 -11.00
N GLU A 659 49.61 -26.79 -11.40
CA GLU A 659 48.49 -27.48 -10.72
C GLU A 659 47.48 -26.69 -9.85
N GLU A 660 46.26 -26.52 -10.38
CA GLU A 660 45.03 -26.28 -9.62
C GLU A 660 44.52 -27.59 -8.97
N PRO A 661 43.90 -27.50 -7.77
CA PRO A 661 42.64 -28.18 -7.58
C PRO A 661 41.54 -27.24 -7.03
N SER A 662 40.46 -27.14 -7.82
CA SER A 662 39.04 -27.04 -7.41
C SER A 662 38.71 -26.45 -6.03
N GLN A 663 38.28 -25.19 -5.98
CA GLN A 663 37.54 -24.60 -4.85
C GLN A 663 36.21 -24.00 -5.31
N GLU A 664 35.27 -24.87 -5.66
CA GLU A 664 33.85 -24.52 -5.87
C GLU A 664 32.97 -25.16 -4.76
N LYS A 665 33.42 -25.07 -3.50
CA LYS A 665 32.68 -25.61 -2.34
C LYS A 665 32.59 -24.70 -1.11
N LEU A 666 33.11 -23.48 -1.14
CA LEU A 666 33.13 -22.62 0.07
C LEU A 666 31.98 -21.61 0.20
N LEU A 667 31.15 -21.43 -0.83
CA LEU A 667 30.02 -20.48 -0.82
C LEU A 667 28.70 -21.03 -0.23
N PRO A 668 28.34 -22.32 -0.37
CA PRO A 668 27.08 -22.82 0.24
C PRO A 668 27.19 -22.96 1.75
N HIS A 669 28.39 -23.26 2.27
CA HIS A 669 28.59 -23.61 3.67
C HIS A 669 28.50 -22.40 4.62
N SER A 670 28.81 -21.19 4.14
CA SER A 670 28.74 -19.95 4.92
C SER A 670 27.33 -19.35 4.99
N LEU A 671 26.49 -19.56 3.98
CA LEU A 671 25.09 -19.11 3.99
C LEU A 671 24.19 -20.02 4.84
N ASP A 672 24.44 -21.33 4.83
CA ASP A 672 23.76 -22.29 5.71
C ASP A 672 24.10 -22.07 7.20
N GLN A 673 25.31 -21.58 7.48
CA GLN A 673 25.75 -21.27 8.84
C GLN A 673 25.12 -19.97 9.36
N LEU A 674 24.91 -18.98 8.49
CA LEU A 674 24.14 -17.75 8.79
C LEU A 674 22.63 -18.03 8.96
N GLY A 675 22.07 -18.96 8.19
CA GLY A 675 20.67 -19.39 8.34
C GLY A 675 20.42 -20.13 9.65
N LYS A 676 21.32 -21.02 10.05
CA LYS A 676 21.23 -21.77 11.32
C LYS A 676 21.45 -20.91 12.56
N GLU A 677 22.29 -19.87 12.47
CA GLU A 677 22.44 -18.93 13.57
C GLU A 677 21.20 -18.06 13.73
N ALA A 678 20.54 -17.62 12.65
CA ALA A 678 19.32 -16.81 12.70
C ALA A 678 18.10 -17.52 13.32
N GLU A 679 17.96 -18.84 13.18
CA GLU A 679 16.92 -19.63 13.85
C GLU A 679 17.12 -19.72 15.38
N GLY A 680 18.34 -19.52 15.87
CA GLY A 680 18.67 -19.53 17.30
C GLY A 680 18.29 -18.26 18.07
N TRP A 681 18.01 -17.15 17.39
CA TRP A 681 17.65 -15.86 18.04
C TRP A 681 16.13 -15.66 18.23
N GLY A 682 15.31 -16.66 17.89
CA GLY A 682 13.85 -16.55 17.80
C GLY A 682 13.03 -17.13 18.96
N LEU A 683 13.63 -17.79 19.95
CA LEU A 683 12.88 -18.49 21.01
C LEU A 683 13.61 -18.48 22.36
N GLU A 684 13.41 -17.44 23.19
CA GLU A 684 13.54 -17.57 24.65
C GLU A 684 12.88 -16.36 25.37
N HIS A 685 11.76 -16.64 26.06
CA HIS A 685 11.12 -15.93 27.18
C HIS A 685 9.58 -15.88 27.09
N VAL A 686 8.91 -17.00 27.41
CA VAL A 686 7.67 -17.00 28.20
C VAL A 686 7.66 -18.25 29.07
N GLN A 687 8.12 -18.14 30.32
CA GLN A 687 7.71 -19.05 31.40
C GLN A 687 7.61 -18.25 32.70
N ALA A 688 6.36 -17.97 33.08
CA ALA A 688 6.00 -17.44 34.39
C ALA A 688 5.82 -18.60 35.37
N ASN A 689 6.36 -18.43 36.57
CA ASN A 689 6.12 -19.27 37.74
C ASN A 689 4.62 -19.34 38.07
N ASN A 690 4.08 -20.55 38.18
CA ASN A 690 2.78 -20.80 38.82
C ASN A 690 3.02 -21.62 40.11
N LEU A 691 2.53 -21.05 41.21
CA LEU A 691 2.42 -21.68 42.52
C LEU A 691 1.46 -22.89 42.47
N SER A 692 1.83 -23.91 43.24
CA SER A 692 1.06 -25.11 43.54
C SER A 692 -0.24 -24.82 44.29
N GLY A 693 -1.35 -25.45 43.86
CA GLY A 693 -2.61 -25.51 44.60
C GLY A 693 -3.62 -26.45 43.94
N ASN A 694 -3.86 -27.60 44.57
CA ASN A 694 -4.79 -28.68 44.20
C ASN A 694 -6.17 -28.23 43.68
N SER A 695 -6.70 -28.91 42.65
CA SER A 695 -7.84 -29.85 42.77
C SER A 695 -8.45 -30.26 41.41
N SER A 696 -8.38 -31.57 41.13
CA SER A 696 -9.43 -32.44 40.56
C SER A 696 -10.33 -31.98 39.38
N GLN A 697 -10.18 -32.60 38.19
CA GLN A 697 -11.13 -33.56 37.58
C GLN A 697 -10.96 -33.71 36.04
N ASN A 698 -10.55 -34.93 35.64
CA ASN A 698 -11.10 -35.81 34.60
C ASN A 698 -11.30 -35.42 33.12
N ARG A 699 -10.72 -36.31 32.29
CA ARG A 699 -11.16 -36.91 30.99
C ARG A 699 -10.87 -36.11 29.71
N VAL A 700 -9.87 -36.50 28.91
CA VAL A 700 -9.76 -37.64 27.94
C VAL A 700 -10.44 -37.33 26.59
N TYR A 701 -9.63 -37.17 25.53
CA TYR A 701 -9.67 -37.93 24.25
C TYR A 701 -8.47 -37.52 23.35
N PRO A 702 -8.06 -38.34 22.35
CA PRO A 702 -6.66 -38.62 22.06
C PRO A 702 -6.17 -38.14 20.69
N ILE A 703 -4.85 -38.17 20.57
CA ILE A 703 -4.02 -37.93 19.39
C ILE A 703 -4.05 -39.15 18.46
N LEU A 704 -4.10 -38.93 17.14
CA LEU A 704 -3.62 -39.80 16.05
C LEU A 704 -3.31 -38.91 14.81
N PRO A 705 -2.49 -39.36 13.83
CA PRO A 705 -1.26 -38.67 13.45
C PRO A 705 -1.21 -38.21 11.98
N ARG A 706 -0.22 -37.34 11.67
CA ARG A 706 0.14 -36.94 10.31
C ARG A 706 0.67 -38.14 9.50
N SER A 707 0.03 -38.40 8.36
CA SER A 707 0.49 -39.32 7.32
C SER A 707 1.30 -38.59 6.25
N SER A 708 2.27 -39.35 5.74
CA SER A 708 3.28 -39.10 4.71
C SER A 708 2.72 -38.74 3.33
N VAL A 709 3.39 -37.80 2.66
CA VAL A 709 3.22 -37.47 1.23
C VAL A 709 4.07 -38.43 0.39
N LEU A 710 3.42 -39.15 -0.53
CA LEU A 710 4.01 -40.05 -1.51
C LEU A 710 4.37 -39.27 -2.78
N GLY A 711 5.57 -39.53 -3.33
CA GLY A 711 6.06 -38.96 -4.58
C GLY A 711 5.35 -39.53 -5.82
N SER A 712 5.25 -38.70 -6.85
CA SER A 712 4.78 -39.09 -8.18
C SER A 712 5.96 -39.37 -9.13
N GLN A 713 5.88 -40.55 -9.75
CA GLN A 713 6.81 -41.05 -10.75
C GLN A 713 6.56 -40.40 -12.12
N VAL A 714 7.65 -40.08 -12.82
CA VAL A 714 7.70 -39.69 -14.24
C VAL A 714 7.95 -40.94 -15.09
N PRO A 715 7.21 -41.21 -16.17
CA PRO A 715 7.61 -42.18 -17.17
C PRO A 715 8.44 -41.51 -18.28
N LYS A 716 9.66 -42.01 -18.49
CA LYS A 716 10.45 -41.84 -19.71
C LYS A 716 10.01 -42.89 -20.73
N ASN A 717 9.67 -42.46 -21.95
CA ASN A 717 9.96 -43.12 -23.23
C ASN A 717 9.25 -42.38 -24.36
N MET A 718 10.01 -41.74 -25.27
CA MET A 718 10.00 -41.97 -26.73
C MET A 718 10.86 -40.88 -27.41
N GLN A 719 11.96 -41.28 -28.07
CA GLN A 719 12.73 -40.44 -29.00
C GLN A 719 11.94 -40.24 -30.30
N PRO A 720 12.22 -39.16 -31.03
CA PRO A 720 12.37 -39.26 -32.48
C PRO A 720 13.75 -38.77 -32.93
N GLN A 721 14.44 -39.63 -33.67
CA GLN A 721 15.53 -39.26 -34.56
C GLN A 721 14.99 -38.34 -35.68
N CYS A 722 15.71 -37.27 -35.96
CA CYS A 722 15.69 -36.62 -37.28
C CYS A 722 17.14 -36.23 -37.61
N ASP A 723 17.77 -37.09 -38.42
CA ASP A 723 18.88 -36.76 -39.30
C ASP A 723 18.35 -35.87 -40.42
N VAL A 724 18.91 -34.67 -40.60
CA VAL A 724 19.07 -34.09 -41.95
C VAL A 724 20.41 -33.35 -42.01
N ARG A 725 21.28 -33.83 -42.90
CA ARG A 725 22.44 -33.14 -43.45
C ARG A 725 22.00 -32.28 -44.64
N PHE A 726 22.59 -31.08 -44.71
CA PHE A 726 22.58 -30.05 -45.77
C PHE A 726 21.27 -29.28 -45.98
#